data_AF-Q5FWL8-F1
#
_entry.id   AF-Q5FWL8-F1
#
_cell.length_a   1.000
_cell.length_b   1.000
_cell.length_c   1.000
_cell.angle_alpha   90.00
_cell.angle_beta   90.00
_cell.angle_gamma   90.00
#
_symmetry.space_group_name_H-M   'P 1'
#
loop_
_entity.id
_entity.type
_entity.pdbx_description
1 polymer ?
#
loop_
_entity_poly.entity_id
_entity_poly.type
_entity_poly.pdbx_seq_one_letter_code
_entity_poly.pdbx_strand_id
1 'polypeptide(L)'
;MAQEEIVIIRAELDRLSAELQETTEDKLQAAQYGLVVLEENSELKQKNSDLESECELLKLELKQMKEALAESQTNHKRTAEDGESREEHLLKEAASREAKLTDKIDELHSELKQLKSFRTNTTSENDRLHLVIQNLKKEYEETEKEKAKLREEIKQCKISEMRQLQDFSELEEENISLLKQVSVLKESQVEFEGIKHELKRRTEEIEVLNGQVEELVRLRDISERQLEETLESLKTEREQKKELRRELSAFLNYDSSRNLHANLEDHNEEEFDSGYNFGISKTNGEILMSTPRNSDIYHPGPNLALNLFTELNLPEIQKLQQQLLQVDREKAAMVADLEELKNNLDVTKEALFKEQKQNGELLEKMNALKDDLGNDGRRCETEVLKCQCKQENTEASRLKKDLKEALQQYQNFKKKYKEERDEWEGNMQEVTERLTLYMKCERSDQGLLDELQEDLKTLRRSYCDVQSKLNLAQDELMSFTEELAHLYHHVCMRNNLTPNRVMLDYYRDGKGSKLHFRKRKSSDFFGKLLVSPDMEITEIQSGECSPLSSPASSIGSDYGDSSREPLSITHFIAIVKDQIKHLQGAIVVSWQHTSLESIASEMDKDKEALVDEIMKLKSLLSTKREQIATLRTVLKANKQVQFVLIRAPGFVIFIF
;
A
#
# COMPACT_ATOMS: atom_id res chain seq x y z
N MET A 1 201.17 -29.85 -29.04
CA MET A 1 200.10 -29.11 -29.77
C MET A 1 198.79 -29.88 -29.90
N ALA A 2 198.76 -31.22 -29.94
CA ALA A 2 197.49 -31.98 -30.07
C ALA A 2 196.63 -32.12 -28.78
N GLN A 3 197.16 -31.76 -27.60
CA GLN A 3 196.46 -31.92 -26.32
C GLN A 3 195.72 -30.65 -25.85
N GLU A 4 196.09 -29.46 -26.34
CA GLU A 4 195.39 -28.21 -26.01
C GLU A 4 194.09 -28.05 -26.81
N GLU A 5 194.05 -28.45 -28.09
CA GLU A 5 192.83 -28.38 -28.92
C GLU A 5 191.72 -29.34 -28.44
N ILE A 6 192.06 -30.54 -27.96
CA ILE A 6 191.07 -31.49 -27.42
C ILE A 6 190.44 -30.97 -26.12
N VAL A 7 191.21 -30.26 -25.29
CA VAL A 7 190.73 -29.67 -24.04
C VAL A 7 189.81 -28.46 -24.33
N ILE A 8 190.15 -27.63 -25.33
CA ILE A 8 189.32 -26.51 -25.75
C ILE A 8 188.00 -27.01 -26.37
N ILE A 9 188.05 -28.00 -27.26
CA ILE A 9 186.84 -28.58 -27.87
C ILE A 9 185.96 -29.28 -26.82
N ARG A 10 186.54 -29.97 -25.83
CA ARG A 10 185.76 -30.56 -24.72
C ARG A 10 185.13 -29.50 -23.84
N ALA A 11 185.87 -28.45 -23.47
CA ALA A 11 185.33 -27.34 -22.69
C ALA A 11 184.21 -26.61 -23.45
N GLU A 12 184.33 -26.49 -24.77
CA GLU A 12 183.32 -25.85 -25.62
C GLU A 12 182.10 -26.77 -25.84
N LEU A 13 182.30 -28.09 -25.92
CA LEU A 13 181.22 -29.08 -25.95
C LEU A 13 180.47 -29.14 -24.60
N ASP A 14 181.19 -29.06 -23.48
CA ASP A 14 180.60 -28.97 -22.14
C ASP A 14 179.85 -27.65 -21.95
N ARG A 15 180.38 -26.53 -22.46
CA ARG A 15 179.69 -25.24 -22.47
C ARG A 15 178.42 -25.28 -23.31
N LEU A 16 178.50 -25.79 -24.54
CA LEU A 16 177.34 -25.95 -25.43
C LEU A 16 176.33 -26.95 -24.86
N SER A 17 176.78 -27.99 -24.16
CA SER A 17 175.90 -28.93 -23.48
C SER A 17 175.20 -28.29 -22.27
N ALA A 18 175.90 -27.45 -21.50
CA ALA A 18 175.31 -26.70 -20.40
C ALA A 18 174.33 -25.63 -20.90
N GLU A 19 174.67 -24.91 -21.96
CA GLU A 19 173.81 -23.91 -22.61
C GLU A 19 172.59 -24.58 -23.28
N LEU A 20 172.77 -25.77 -23.89
CA LEU A 20 171.66 -26.59 -24.37
C LEU A 20 170.78 -27.08 -23.20
N GLN A 21 171.38 -27.47 -22.09
CA GLN A 21 170.65 -27.93 -20.91
C GLN A 21 169.85 -26.78 -20.27
N GLU A 22 170.47 -25.63 -20.06
CA GLU A 22 169.84 -24.39 -19.58
C GLU A 22 168.70 -23.98 -20.51
N THR A 23 168.92 -23.96 -21.83
CA THR A 23 167.83 -23.66 -22.78
C THR A 23 166.74 -24.73 -22.83
N THR A 24 167.04 -26.00 -22.52
CA THR A 24 166.00 -27.03 -22.37
C THR A 24 165.25 -26.90 -21.05
N GLU A 25 165.91 -26.53 -19.96
CA GLU A 25 165.30 -26.27 -18.65
C GLU A 25 164.40 -25.04 -18.74
N ASP A 26 164.86 -23.95 -19.37
CA ASP A 26 164.05 -22.75 -19.63
C ASP A 26 162.85 -23.05 -20.53
N LYS A 27 163.01 -23.89 -21.56
CA LYS A 27 161.89 -24.35 -22.41
C LYS A 27 160.90 -25.19 -21.64
N LEU A 28 161.37 -26.09 -20.77
CA LEU A 28 160.51 -26.90 -19.91
C LEU A 28 159.79 -26.02 -18.87
N GLN A 29 160.48 -25.06 -18.28
CA GLN A 29 159.91 -24.12 -17.32
C GLN A 29 158.87 -23.20 -18.00
N ALA A 30 159.15 -22.70 -19.20
CA ALA A 30 158.19 -21.93 -20.00
C ALA A 30 156.98 -22.78 -20.42
N ALA A 31 157.17 -24.06 -20.75
CA ALA A 31 156.07 -24.98 -21.04
C ALA A 31 155.24 -25.31 -19.79
N GLN A 32 155.87 -25.47 -18.62
CA GLN A 32 155.18 -25.66 -17.34
C GLN A 32 154.35 -24.42 -16.97
N TYR A 33 154.92 -23.21 -17.06
CA TYR A 33 154.17 -21.97 -16.86
C TYR A 33 153.07 -21.80 -17.92
N GLY A 34 153.34 -22.16 -19.18
CA GLY A 34 152.35 -22.15 -20.25
C GLY A 34 151.18 -23.09 -19.96
N LEU A 35 151.45 -24.28 -19.42
CA LEU A 35 150.41 -25.23 -19.02
C LEU A 35 149.57 -24.70 -17.86
N VAL A 36 150.19 -24.17 -16.79
CA VAL A 36 149.47 -23.57 -15.65
C VAL A 36 148.61 -22.40 -16.13
N VAL A 37 149.12 -21.53 -17.00
CA VAL A 37 148.34 -20.43 -17.58
C VAL A 37 147.18 -20.95 -18.45
N LEU A 38 147.37 -22.04 -19.20
CA LEU A 38 146.29 -22.65 -19.98
C LEU A 38 145.23 -23.29 -19.07
N GLU A 39 145.63 -23.95 -17.99
CA GLU A 39 144.74 -24.51 -16.98
C GLU A 39 143.93 -23.40 -16.29
N GLU A 40 144.58 -22.34 -15.78
CA GLU A 40 143.91 -21.17 -15.22
C GLU A 40 142.99 -20.48 -16.23
N ASN A 41 143.40 -20.37 -17.50
CA ASN A 41 142.56 -19.81 -18.56
C ASN A 41 141.34 -20.69 -18.83
N SER A 42 141.50 -22.02 -18.79
CA SER A 42 140.40 -22.98 -18.93
C SER A 42 139.42 -22.89 -17.76
N GLU A 43 139.92 -22.79 -16.53
CA GLU A 43 139.10 -22.62 -15.33
C GLU A 43 138.36 -21.27 -15.32
N LEU A 44 139.02 -20.19 -15.72
CA LEU A 44 138.41 -18.86 -15.84
C LEU A 44 137.33 -18.83 -16.93
N LYS A 45 137.56 -19.50 -18.06
CA LYS A 45 136.54 -19.66 -19.11
C LYS A 45 135.34 -20.45 -18.61
N GLN A 46 135.57 -21.54 -17.88
CA GLN A 46 134.49 -22.32 -17.28
C GLN A 46 133.68 -21.46 -16.31
N LYS A 47 134.35 -20.75 -15.37
CA LYS A 47 133.69 -19.84 -14.43
C LYS A 47 132.91 -18.73 -15.14
N ASN A 48 133.45 -18.14 -16.21
CA ASN A 48 132.73 -17.13 -16.99
C ASN A 48 131.51 -17.73 -17.68
N SER A 49 131.62 -18.92 -18.27
CA SER A 49 130.48 -19.62 -18.87
C SER A 49 129.41 -19.94 -17.84
N ASP A 50 129.81 -20.38 -16.64
CA ASP A 50 128.88 -20.68 -15.55
C ASP A 50 128.17 -19.40 -15.08
N LEU A 51 128.91 -18.30 -14.87
CA LEU A 51 128.36 -16.99 -14.51
C LEU A 51 127.44 -16.40 -15.59
N GLU A 52 127.78 -16.57 -16.87
CA GLU A 52 126.91 -16.17 -17.98
C GLU A 52 125.61 -16.97 -17.95
N SER A 53 125.68 -18.28 -17.72
CA SER A 53 124.49 -19.13 -17.60
C SER A 53 123.62 -18.74 -16.40
N GLU A 54 124.23 -18.43 -15.25
CA GLU A 54 123.53 -17.96 -14.06
C GLU A 54 122.90 -16.58 -14.29
N CYS A 55 123.60 -15.69 -15.00
CA CYS A 55 123.08 -14.37 -15.36
C CYS A 55 121.88 -14.47 -16.32
N GLU A 56 121.93 -15.37 -17.31
CA GLU A 56 120.79 -15.63 -18.19
C GLU A 56 119.60 -16.29 -17.45
N LEU A 57 119.87 -17.21 -16.52
CA LEU A 57 118.84 -17.79 -15.65
C LEU A 57 118.16 -16.72 -14.78
N LEU A 58 118.94 -15.86 -14.10
CA LEU A 58 118.41 -14.77 -13.28
C LEU A 58 117.61 -13.75 -14.11
N LYS A 59 118.02 -13.46 -15.35
CA LYS A 59 117.22 -12.62 -16.27
C LYS A 59 115.89 -13.26 -16.61
N LEU A 60 115.87 -14.57 -16.86
CA LEU A 60 114.64 -15.32 -17.13
C LEU A 60 113.71 -15.31 -15.92
N GLU A 61 114.23 -15.61 -14.72
CA GLU A 61 113.47 -15.55 -13.47
C GLU A 61 112.91 -14.15 -13.21
N LEU A 62 113.73 -13.10 -13.40
CA LEU A 62 113.29 -11.72 -13.25
C LEU A 62 112.19 -11.36 -14.25
N LYS A 63 112.24 -11.87 -15.48
CA LYS A 63 111.18 -11.69 -16.47
C LYS A 63 109.89 -12.39 -16.03
N GLN A 64 109.97 -13.64 -15.60
CA GLN A 64 108.82 -14.40 -15.08
C GLN A 64 108.18 -13.73 -13.86
N MET A 65 109.00 -13.22 -12.92
CA MET A 65 108.50 -12.50 -11.75
C MET A 65 107.81 -11.18 -12.11
N LYS A 66 108.31 -10.45 -13.13
CA LYS A 66 107.64 -9.25 -13.65
C LYS A 66 106.31 -9.57 -14.33
N GLU A 67 106.25 -10.64 -15.12
CA GLU A 67 105.03 -11.10 -15.78
C GLU A 67 103.99 -11.54 -14.73
N ALA A 68 104.39 -12.33 -13.73
CA ALA A 68 103.53 -12.74 -12.63
C ALA A 68 103.01 -11.56 -11.80
N LEU A 69 103.85 -10.54 -11.55
CA LEU A 69 103.43 -9.32 -10.87
C LEU A 69 102.42 -8.53 -11.69
N ALA A 70 102.64 -8.37 -13.00
CA ALA A 70 101.71 -7.69 -13.89
C ALA A 70 100.36 -8.43 -13.98
N GLU A 71 100.39 -9.77 -14.06
CA GLU A 71 99.18 -10.59 -14.03
C GLU A 71 98.44 -10.47 -12.69
N SER A 72 99.16 -10.49 -11.56
CA SER A 72 98.56 -10.26 -10.24
C SER A 72 97.92 -8.88 -10.11
N GLN A 73 98.60 -7.82 -10.57
CA GLN A 73 98.08 -6.45 -10.54
C GLN A 73 96.83 -6.29 -11.41
N THR A 74 96.84 -6.86 -12.62
CA THR A 74 95.67 -6.81 -13.52
C THR A 74 94.49 -7.63 -12.98
N ASN A 75 94.74 -8.80 -12.40
CA ASN A 75 93.71 -9.61 -11.75
C ASN A 75 93.12 -8.89 -10.52
N HIS A 76 93.95 -8.28 -9.67
CA HIS A 76 93.47 -7.47 -8.54
C HIS A 76 92.61 -6.30 -8.99
N LYS A 77 93.04 -5.58 -10.05
CA LYS A 77 92.26 -4.48 -10.62
C LYS A 77 90.91 -4.97 -11.14
N ARG A 78 90.88 -6.08 -11.90
CA ARG A 78 89.64 -6.67 -12.39
C ARG A 78 88.71 -7.11 -11.26
N THR A 79 89.23 -7.77 -10.22
CA THR A 79 88.42 -8.19 -9.05
C THR A 79 87.87 -6.99 -8.28
N ALA A 80 88.62 -5.89 -8.18
CA ALA A 80 88.12 -4.65 -7.58
C ALA A 80 87.00 -4.02 -8.42
N GLU A 81 87.19 -3.90 -9.74
CA GLU A 81 86.18 -3.39 -10.67
C GLU A 81 84.90 -4.25 -10.67
N ASP A 82 85.04 -5.58 -10.64
CA ASP A 82 83.91 -6.52 -10.51
C ASP A 82 83.20 -6.36 -9.15
N GLY A 83 83.96 -6.10 -8.09
CA GLY A 83 83.45 -5.82 -6.75
C GLY A 83 82.63 -4.52 -6.70
N GLU A 84 83.19 -3.43 -7.23
CA GLU A 84 82.52 -2.12 -7.34
C GLU A 84 81.26 -2.21 -8.20
N SER A 85 81.33 -2.89 -9.36
CA SER A 85 80.19 -3.09 -10.26
C SER A 85 79.07 -3.88 -9.58
N ARG A 86 79.41 -4.89 -8.79
CA ARG A 86 78.44 -5.68 -8.02
C ARG A 86 77.77 -4.85 -6.92
N GLU A 87 78.54 -4.04 -6.20
CA GLU A 87 78.00 -3.13 -5.18
C GLU A 87 77.07 -2.08 -5.81
N GLU A 88 77.47 -1.49 -6.93
CA GLU A 88 76.64 -0.52 -7.66
C GLU A 88 75.31 -1.14 -8.13
N HIS A 89 75.33 -2.38 -8.63
CA HIS A 89 74.11 -3.10 -9.00
C HIS A 89 73.19 -3.33 -7.77
N LEU A 90 73.75 -3.78 -6.65
CA LEU A 90 72.98 -3.98 -5.41
C LEU A 90 72.38 -2.68 -4.89
N LEU A 91 73.11 -1.57 -4.97
CA LEU A 91 72.61 -0.24 -4.59
C LEU A 91 71.48 0.23 -5.52
N LYS A 92 71.63 0.06 -6.83
CA LYS A 92 70.56 0.36 -7.80
C LYS A 92 69.30 -0.47 -7.56
N GLU A 93 69.47 -1.76 -7.27
CA GLU A 93 68.34 -2.65 -6.96
C GLU A 93 67.67 -2.26 -5.64
N ALA A 94 68.45 -1.90 -4.61
CA ALA A 94 67.93 -1.40 -3.34
C ALA A 94 67.14 -0.09 -3.52
N ALA A 95 67.71 0.88 -4.24
CA ALA A 95 67.05 2.15 -4.56
C ALA A 95 65.76 1.93 -5.39
N SER A 96 65.77 1.01 -6.36
CA SER A 96 64.57 0.67 -7.14
C SER A 96 63.49 0.01 -6.28
N ARG A 97 63.87 -0.88 -5.35
CA ARG A 97 62.92 -1.47 -4.39
C ARG A 97 62.35 -0.43 -3.44
N GLU A 98 63.18 0.47 -2.92
CA GLU A 98 62.75 1.56 -2.04
C GLU A 98 61.80 2.52 -2.75
N ALA A 99 62.10 2.91 -4.00
CA ALA A 99 61.22 3.75 -4.81
C ALA A 99 59.83 3.10 -4.99
N LYS A 100 59.77 1.82 -5.35
CA LYS A 100 58.50 1.08 -5.50
C LYS A 100 57.69 1.01 -4.20
N LEU A 101 58.37 0.81 -3.07
CA LEU A 101 57.70 0.79 -1.76
C LEU A 101 57.19 2.18 -1.39
N THR A 102 57.93 3.23 -1.72
CA THR A 102 57.52 4.63 -1.50
C THR A 102 56.30 4.97 -2.34
N ASP A 103 56.31 4.62 -3.64
CA ASP A 103 55.16 4.79 -4.53
C ASP A 103 53.92 4.07 -3.97
N LYS A 104 54.08 2.84 -3.48
CA LYS A 104 52.98 2.07 -2.87
C LYS A 104 52.45 2.72 -1.60
N ILE A 105 53.32 3.31 -0.77
CA ILE A 105 52.92 4.04 0.43
C ILE A 105 52.11 5.28 0.04
N ASP A 106 52.52 6.02 -0.99
CA ASP A 106 51.84 7.22 -1.45
C ASP A 106 50.46 6.92 -2.08
N GLU A 107 50.36 5.83 -2.84
CA GLU A 107 49.09 5.29 -3.32
C GLU A 107 48.14 4.99 -2.15
N LEU A 108 48.60 4.21 -1.16
CA LEU A 108 47.79 3.83 -0.01
C LEU A 108 47.40 5.05 0.84
N HIS A 109 48.28 6.03 1.01
CA HIS A 109 47.94 7.29 1.68
C HIS A 109 46.88 8.08 0.94
N SER A 110 46.96 8.12 -0.40
CA SER A 110 45.98 8.79 -1.25
C SER A 110 44.61 8.09 -1.18
N GLU A 111 44.57 6.77 -1.28
CA GLU A 111 43.35 5.95 -1.11
C GLU A 111 42.73 6.16 0.28
N LEU A 112 43.54 6.16 1.34
CA LEU A 112 43.08 6.39 2.71
C LEU A 112 42.46 7.79 2.87
N LYS A 113 43.08 8.81 2.28
CA LYS A 113 42.55 10.19 2.27
C LYS A 113 41.21 10.26 1.51
N GLN A 114 41.12 9.60 0.35
CA GLN A 114 39.88 9.53 -0.43
C GLN A 114 38.76 8.83 0.34
N LEU A 115 39.04 7.66 0.92
CA LEU A 115 38.08 6.90 1.73
C LEU A 115 37.60 7.70 2.96
N LYS A 116 38.49 8.45 3.61
CA LYS A 116 38.10 9.36 4.70
C LYS A 116 37.12 10.44 4.21
N SER A 117 37.39 11.06 3.07
CA SER A 117 36.49 12.08 2.50
C SER A 117 35.14 11.50 2.06
N PHE A 118 35.14 10.30 1.47
CA PHE A 118 33.91 9.59 1.13
C PHE A 118 33.08 9.30 2.38
N ARG A 119 33.73 8.80 3.45
CA ARG A 119 33.06 8.55 4.74
C ARG A 119 32.44 9.82 5.33
N THR A 120 33.13 10.95 5.30
CA THR A 120 32.57 12.22 5.81
C THR A 120 31.38 12.69 4.97
N ASN A 121 31.44 12.53 3.65
CA ASN A 121 30.33 12.91 2.77
C ASN A 121 29.11 12.00 3.01
N THR A 122 29.30 10.68 3.04
CA THR A 122 28.23 9.72 3.33
C THR A 122 27.61 9.94 4.70
N THR A 123 28.41 10.28 5.73
CA THR A 123 27.87 10.59 7.07
C THR A 123 27.03 11.86 7.05
N SER A 124 27.50 12.93 6.40
CA SER A 124 26.71 14.16 6.27
C SER A 124 25.40 13.96 5.48
N GLU A 125 25.41 13.12 4.44
CA GLU A 125 24.21 12.80 3.67
C GLU A 125 23.23 11.94 4.48
N ASN A 126 23.74 10.99 5.27
CA ASN A 126 22.92 10.23 6.22
C ASN A 126 22.26 11.15 7.25
N ASP A 127 22.98 12.12 7.80
CA ASP A 127 22.43 13.08 8.76
C ASP A 127 21.34 13.95 8.11
N ARG A 128 21.55 14.39 6.86
CA ARG A 128 20.56 15.12 6.06
C ARG A 128 19.30 14.28 5.83
N LEU A 129 19.45 13.01 5.43
CA LEU A 129 18.34 12.10 5.22
C LEU A 129 17.58 11.81 6.53
N HIS A 130 18.27 11.68 7.66
CA HIS A 130 17.63 11.54 8.97
C HIS A 130 16.76 12.74 9.31
N LEU A 131 17.23 13.96 9.02
CA LEU A 131 16.44 15.19 9.23
C LEU A 131 15.18 15.21 8.35
N VAL A 132 15.31 14.82 7.07
CA VAL A 132 14.15 14.72 6.16
C VAL A 132 13.14 13.70 6.68
N ILE A 133 13.59 12.52 7.11
CA ILE A 133 12.70 11.49 7.68
C ILE A 133 12.00 12.02 8.93
N GLN A 134 12.69 12.77 9.79
CA GLN A 134 12.08 13.36 10.99
C GLN A 134 11.02 14.40 10.64
N ASN A 135 11.27 15.25 9.63
CA ASN A 135 10.30 16.24 9.17
C ASN A 135 9.07 15.57 8.56
N LEU A 136 9.25 14.56 7.70
CA LEU A 136 8.14 13.79 7.11
C LEU A 136 7.31 13.08 8.18
N LYS A 137 7.94 12.55 9.23
CA LYS A 137 7.20 11.97 10.37
C LYS A 137 6.34 13.01 11.09
N LYS A 138 6.88 14.22 11.29
CA LYS A 138 6.13 15.31 11.92
C LYS A 138 4.94 15.76 11.07
N GLU A 139 5.14 15.93 9.77
CA GLU A 139 4.07 16.27 8.82
C GLU A 139 3.00 15.17 8.76
N TYR A 140 3.40 13.90 8.81
CA TYR A 140 2.49 12.77 8.89
C TYR A 140 1.66 12.80 10.19
N GLU A 141 2.28 13.05 11.34
CA GLU A 141 1.57 13.19 12.62
C GLU A 141 0.58 14.37 12.64
N GLU A 142 0.94 15.49 12.00
CA GLU A 142 0.05 16.65 11.84
C GLU A 142 -1.15 16.31 10.94
N THR A 143 -0.90 15.65 9.81
CA THR A 143 -1.94 15.19 8.88
C THR A 143 -2.89 14.19 9.55
N GLU A 144 -2.39 13.24 10.35
CA GLU A 144 -3.24 12.30 11.08
C GLU A 144 -4.10 13.02 12.15
N LYS A 145 -3.59 14.07 12.79
CA LYS A 145 -4.39 14.91 13.71
C LYS A 145 -5.51 15.64 12.97
N GLU A 146 -5.25 16.19 11.79
CA GLU A 146 -6.27 16.86 10.97
C GLU A 146 -7.34 15.88 10.50
N LYS A 147 -6.94 14.71 10.00
CA LYS A 147 -7.85 13.62 9.64
C LYS A 147 -8.72 13.19 10.82
N ALA A 148 -8.17 13.11 12.03
CA ALA A 148 -8.95 12.80 13.23
C ALA A 148 -9.98 13.89 13.54
N LYS A 149 -9.63 15.18 13.41
CA LYS A 149 -10.55 16.31 13.58
C LYS A 149 -11.68 16.27 12.55
N LEU A 150 -11.36 16.11 11.27
CA LEU A 150 -12.37 16.02 10.20
C LEU A 150 -13.33 14.85 10.41
N ARG A 151 -12.85 13.69 10.91
CA ARG A 151 -13.72 12.57 11.27
C ARG A 151 -14.70 12.94 12.38
N GLU A 152 -14.27 13.73 13.35
CA GLU A 152 -15.14 14.17 14.44
C GLU A 152 -16.15 15.22 13.96
N GLU A 153 -15.75 16.16 13.12
CA GLU A 153 -16.65 17.12 12.47
C GLU A 153 -17.72 16.41 11.63
N ILE A 154 -17.35 15.40 10.85
CA ILE A 154 -18.32 14.57 10.09
C ILE A 154 -19.33 13.89 11.02
N LYS A 155 -18.90 13.35 12.17
CA LYS A 155 -19.83 12.75 13.13
C LYS A 155 -20.79 13.79 13.71
N GLN A 156 -20.29 14.98 14.05
CA GLN A 156 -21.11 16.06 14.57
C GLN A 156 -22.15 16.53 13.54
N CYS A 157 -21.74 16.69 12.28
CA CYS A 157 -22.66 17.00 11.17
C CYS A 157 -23.75 15.93 11.03
N LYS A 158 -23.39 14.63 11.06
CA LYS A 158 -24.37 13.54 11.00
C LYS A 158 -25.36 13.57 12.16
N ILE A 159 -24.90 13.85 13.37
CA ILE A 159 -25.77 13.96 14.54
C ILE A 159 -26.72 15.16 14.38
N SER A 160 -26.20 16.30 13.91
CA SER A 160 -27.01 17.50 13.65
C SER A 160 -28.06 17.27 12.56
N GLU A 161 -27.68 16.62 11.47
CA GLU A 161 -28.59 16.27 10.37
C GLU A 161 -29.69 15.31 10.84
N MET A 162 -29.33 14.26 11.59
CA MET A 162 -30.30 13.33 12.17
C MET A 162 -31.30 14.04 13.09
N ARG A 163 -30.83 15.00 13.89
CA ARG A 163 -31.70 15.81 14.75
C ARG A 163 -32.65 16.68 13.93
N GLN A 164 -32.16 17.34 12.89
CA GLN A 164 -33.01 18.15 12.01
C GLN A 164 -34.07 17.30 11.31
N LEU A 165 -33.71 16.10 10.83
CA LEU A 165 -34.67 15.18 10.22
C LEU A 165 -35.75 14.73 11.21
N GLN A 166 -35.40 14.52 12.48
CA GLN A 166 -36.37 14.25 13.53
C GLN A 166 -37.33 15.44 13.73
N ASP A 167 -36.79 16.66 13.86
CA ASP A 167 -37.60 17.87 14.01
C ASP A 167 -38.56 18.06 12.81
N PHE A 168 -38.10 17.77 11.58
CA PHE A 168 -38.96 17.78 10.39
C PHE A 168 -40.10 16.76 10.46
N SER A 169 -39.81 15.53 10.91
CA SER A 169 -40.82 14.50 11.10
C SER A 169 -41.87 14.91 12.12
N GLU A 170 -41.45 15.51 13.24
CA GLU A 170 -42.37 16.01 14.28
C GLU A 170 -43.28 17.12 13.72
N LEU A 171 -42.74 18.06 12.94
CA LEU A 171 -43.52 19.11 12.28
C LEU A 171 -44.48 18.57 11.22
N GLU A 172 -44.10 17.54 10.46
CA GLU A 172 -44.97 16.87 9.51
C GLU A 172 -46.16 16.19 10.20
N GLU A 173 -45.91 15.53 11.34
CA GLU A 173 -46.96 14.92 12.17
C GLU A 173 -47.94 15.97 12.72
N GLU A 174 -47.44 17.10 13.22
CA GLU A 174 -48.25 18.23 13.68
C GLU A 174 -49.12 18.80 12.53
N ASN A 175 -48.54 18.98 11.34
CA ASN A 175 -49.27 19.47 10.16
C ASN A 175 -50.38 18.51 9.75
N ILE A 176 -50.11 17.20 9.73
CA ILE A 176 -51.13 16.17 9.45
C ILE A 176 -52.23 16.23 10.51
N SER A 177 -51.89 16.41 11.79
CA SER A 177 -52.88 16.56 12.88
C SER A 177 -53.76 17.79 12.67
N LEU A 178 -53.18 18.94 12.33
CA LEU A 178 -53.92 20.18 12.05
C LEU A 178 -54.83 20.01 10.83
N LEU A 179 -54.36 19.39 9.74
CA LEU A 179 -55.19 19.12 8.56
C LEU A 179 -56.38 18.21 8.88
N LYS A 180 -56.20 17.20 9.75
CA LYS A 180 -57.29 16.36 10.25
C LYS A 180 -58.31 17.19 11.05
N GLN A 181 -57.86 18.04 11.97
CA GLN A 181 -58.74 18.92 12.74
C GLN A 181 -59.53 19.87 11.84
N VAL A 182 -58.87 20.50 10.86
CA VAL A 182 -59.53 21.36 9.86
C VAL A 182 -60.58 20.59 9.06
N SER A 183 -60.31 19.34 8.70
CA SER A 183 -61.26 18.50 7.98
C SER A 183 -62.50 18.18 8.81
N VAL A 184 -62.32 17.84 10.09
CA VAL A 184 -63.44 17.64 11.04
C VAL A 184 -64.25 18.91 11.21
N LEU A 185 -63.60 20.07 11.38
CA LEU A 185 -64.31 21.35 11.50
C LEU A 185 -65.14 21.68 10.24
N LYS A 186 -64.62 21.38 9.05
CA LYS A 186 -65.38 21.53 7.79
C LYS A 186 -66.60 20.60 7.75
N GLU A 187 -66.46 19.36 8.19
CA GLU A 187 -67.57 18.41 8.29
C GLU A 187 -68.64 18.93 9.26
N SER A 188 -68.26 19.30 10.48
CA SER A 188 -69.16 19.89 11.48
C SER A 188 -69.82 21.19 10.99
N GLN A 189 -69.13 22.00 10.18
CA GLN A 189 -69.71 23.19 9.57
C GLN A 189 -70.82 22.83 8.57
N VAL A 190 -70.63 21.79 7.76
CA VAL A 190 -71.66 21.30 6.84
C VAL A 190 -72.86 20.75 7.60
N GLU A 191 -72.64 19.99 8.68
CA GLU A 191 -73.70 19.49 9.56
C GLU A 191 -74.50 20.63 10.20
N PHE A 192 -73.80 21.67 10.70
CA PHE A 192 -74.44 22.85 11.28
C PHE A 192 -75.34 23.58 10.28
N GLU A 193 -74.86 23.83 9.06
CA GLU A 193 -75.69 24.43 8.01
C GLU A 193 -76.88 23.51 7.65
N GLY A 194 -76.69 22.19 7.64
CA GLY A 194 -77.78 21.21 7.49
C GLY A 194 -78.87 21.35 8.55
N ILE A 195 -78.49 21.38 9.84
CA ILE A 195 -79.42 21.57 10.96
C ILE A 195 -80.10 22.93 10.89
N LYS A 196 -79.38 23.98 10.52
CA LYS A 196 -79.93 25.33 10.35
C LYS A 196 -80.99 25.38 9.24
N HIS A 197 -80.79 24.66 8.14
CA HIS A 197 -81.80 24.50 7.10
C HIS A 197 -83.02 23.71 7.58
N GLU A 198 -82.82 22.64 8.35
CA GLU A 198 -83.92 21.89 8.98
C GLU A 198 -84.74 22.78 9.93
N LEU A 199 -84.06 23.55 10.79
CA LEU A 199 -84.70 24.45 11.75
C LEU A 199 -85.53 25.54 11.06
N LYS A 200 -85.01 26.12 9.97
CA LYS A 200 -85.79 27.06 9.13
C LYS A 200 -87.05 26.41 8.58
N ARG A 201 -86.94 25.21 8.01
CA ARG A 201 -88.10 24.47 7.47
C ARG A 201 -89.16 24.21 8.55
N ARG A 202 -88.73 23.84 9.76
CA ARG A 202 -89.64 23.65 10.91
C ARG A 202 -90.27 24.96 11.39
N THR A 203 -89.53 26.06 11.32
CA THR A 203 -90.07 27.39 11.66
C THR A 203 -91.16 27.80 10.66
N GLU A 204 -90.91 27.62 9.37
CA GLU A 204 -91.91 27.84 8.31
C GLU A 204 -93.14 26.95 8.49
N GLU A 205 -92.97 25.68 8.86
CA GLU A 205 -94.08 24.77 9.19
C GLU A 205 -94.89 25.25 10.40
N ILE A 206 -94.22 25.74 11.46
CA ILE A 206 -94.87 26.35 12.63
C ILE A 206 -95.64 27.62 12.24
N GLU A 207 -95.08 28.49 11.39
CA GLU A 207 -95.74 29.70 10.91
C GLU A 207 -97.01 29.37 10.11
N VAL A 208 -96.96 28.36 9.24
CA VAL A 208 -98.14 27.88 8.51
C VAL A 208 -99.20 27.34 9.45
N LEU A 209 -98.83 26.51 10.43
CA LEU A 209 -99.75 25.99 11.43
C LEU A 209 -100.35 27.10 12.31
N ASN A 210 -99.55 28.09 12.72
CA ASN A 210 -100.03 29.26 13.45
C ASN A 210 -101.03 30.06 12.61
N GLY A 211 -100.75 30.28 11.32
CA GLY A 211 -101.70 30.92 10.40
C GLY A 211 -103.02 30.15 10.28
N GLN A 212 -102.98 28.81 10.25
CA GLN A 212 -104.17 27.97 10.29
C GLN A 212 -104.94 28.11 11.60
N VAL A 213 -104.24 28.15 12.75
CA VAL A 213 -104.87 28.36 14.06
C VAL A 213 -105.51 29.74 14.16
N GLU A 214 -104.85 30.80 13.69
CA GLU A 214 -105.41 32.15 13.65
C GLU A 214 -106.70 32.21 12.82
N GLU A 215 -106.72 31.54 11.65
CA GLU A 215 -107.91 31.49 10.81
C GLU A 215 -109.05 30.71 11.48
N LEU A 216 -108.74 29.61 12.17
CA LEU A 216 -109.71 28.88 12.99
C LEU A 216 -110.25 29.75 14.14
N VAL A 217 -109.40 30.56 14.78
CA VAL A 217 -109.82 31.52 15.80
C VAL A 217 -110.73 32.59 15.20
N ARG A 218 -110.39 33.16 14.04
CA ARG A 218 -111.27 34.12 13.35
C ARG A 218 -112.63 33.51 13.00
N LEU A 219 -112.64 32.28 12.48
CA LEU A 219 -113.88 31.54 12.18
C LEU A 219 -114.69 31.28 13.45
N ARG A 220 -114.04 30.90 14.56
CA ARG A 220 -114.69 30.77 15.87
C ARG A 220 -115.30 32.09 16.31
N ASP A 221 -114.57 33.20 16.29
CA ASP A 221 -115.06 34.52 16.69
C ASP A 221 -116.24 34.98 15.83
N ILE A 222 -116.24 34.65 14.52
CA ILE A 222 -117.39 34.90 13.64
C ILE A 222 -118.59 34.05 14.08
N SER A 223 -118.38 32.76 14.33
CA SER A 223 -119.45 31.86 14.78
C SER A 223 -120.01 32.25 16.16
N GLU A 224 -119.16 32.72 17.08
CA GLU A 224 -119.54 33.23 18.39
C GLU A 224 -120.36 34.51 18.25
N ARG A 225 -119.91 35.48 17.43
CA ARG A 225 -120.68 36.69 17.14
C ARG A 225 -122.03 36.41 16.50
N GLN A 226 -122.07 35.49 15.51
CA GLN A 226 -123.34 35.06 14.92
C GLN A 226 -124.26 34.45 15.97
N LEU A 227 -123.72 33.63 16.87
CA LEU A 227 -124.48 33.07 17.99
C LEU A 227 -124.99 34.17 18.94
N GLU A 228 -124.17 35.14 19.32
CA GLU A 228 -124.57 36.30 20.13
C GLU A 228 -125.68 37.13 19.45
N GLU A 229 -125.56 37.42 18.16
CA GLU A 229 -126.59 38.12 17.37
C GLU A 229 -127.91 37.34 17.34
N THR A 230 -127.87 36.01 17.18
CA THR A 230 -129.08 35.17 17.26
C THR A 230 -129.68 35.13 18.67
N LEU A 231 -128.86 35.19 19.71
CA LEU A 231 -129.32 35.27 21.10
C LEU A 231 -129.94 36.63 21.44
N GLU A 232 -129.35 37.74 20.97
CA GLU A 232 -129.89 39.08 21.20
C GLU A 232 -131.17 39.30 20.40
N SER A 233 -131.25 38.84 19.14
CA SER A 233 -132.51 38.83 18.38
C SER A 233 -133.58 37.97 19.07
N LEU A 234 -133.24 36.80 19.61
CA LEU A 234 -134.18 36.02 20.43
C LEU A 234 -134.61 36.76 21.70
N LYS A 235 -133.70 37.51 22.33
CA LYS A 235 -134.00 38.30 23.53
C LYS A 235 -134.92 39.48 23.20
N THR A 236 -134.68 40.21 22.11
CA THR A 236 -135.56 41.30 21.67
C THR A 236 -136.93 40.76 21.25
N GLU A 237 -137.01 39.62 20.55
CA GLU A 237 -138.27 38.90 20.28
C GLU A 237 -139.00 38.50 21.58
N ARG A 238 -138.27 38.02 22.60
CA ARG A 238 -138.85 37.72 23.92
C ARG A 238 -139.32 38.99 24.64
N GLU A 239 -138.61 40.09 24.54
CA GLU A 239 -138.99 41.39 25.10
C GLU A 239 -140.23 41.94 24.40
N GLN A 240 -140.28 41.93 23.07
CA GLN A 240 -141.47 42.25 22.28
C GLN A 240 -142.65 41.36 22.67
N LYS A 241 -142.44 40.04 22.80
CA LYS A 241 -143.48 39.11 23.29
C LYS A 241 -143.94 39.42 24.72
N LYS A 242 -143.04 39.88 25.59
CA LYS A 242 -143.40 40.35 26.94
C LYS A 242 -144.15 41.68 26.90
N GLU A 243 -143.75 42.60 26.02
CA GLU A 243 -144.41 43.89 25.75
C GLU A 243 -145.87 43.64 25.34
N LEU A 244 -146.08 42.80 24.32
CA LEU A 244 -147.39 42.37 23.86
C LEU A 244 -148.20 41.67 24.96
N ARG A 245 -147.55 40.83 25.79
CA ARG A 245 -148.21 40.26 26.99
C ARG A 245 -148.56 41.31 28.03
N ARG A 246 -147.76 42.38 28.18
CA ARG A 246 -148.00 43.49 29.11
C ARG A 246 -149.12 44.40 28.62
N GLU A 247 -149.22 44.62 27.31
CA GLU A 247 -150.34 45.30 26.68
C GLU A 247 -151.63 44.49 26.80
N LEU A 248 -151.56 43.17 26.60
CA LEU A 248 -152.67 42.25 26.87
C LEU A 248 -153.07 42.25 28.36
N SER A 249 -152.11 42.24 29.29
CA SER A 249 -152.42 42.31 30.72
C SER A 249 -152.90 43.69 31.17
N ALA A 250 -152.46 44.77 30.53
CA ALA A 250 -152.99 46.12 30.72
C ALA A 250 -154.44 46.24 30.20
N PHE A 251 -154.78 45.53 29.11
CA PHE A 251 -156.16 45.37 28.65
C PHE A 251 -157.02 44.56 29.63
N LEU A 252 -156.44 43.58 30.33
CA LEU A 252 -157.11 42.76 31.34
C LEU A 252 -157.37 43.49 32.68
N ASN A 253 -156.77 44.66 32.94
CA ASN A 253 -156.99 45.42 34.18
C ASN A 253 -158.18 46.40 34.14
N TYR A 254 -158.93 46.47 33.03
CA TYR A 254 -160.21 47.21 32.94
C TYR A 254 -161.45 46.29 32.85
N ASP A 255 -161.28 44.97 32.99
CA ASP A 255 -162.37 44.04 33.25
C ASP A 255 -161.92 42.94 34.23
N SER A 256 -162.41 43.07 35.46
CA SER A 256 -162.26 42.07 36.52
C SER A 256 -163.23 40.90 36.30
N SER A 257 -162.71 39.68 36.53
CA SER A 257 -163.42 38.47 37.01
C SER A 257 -163.78 37.38 35.98
N ARG A 258 -162.90 36.37 35.81
CA ARG A 258 -163.26 34.95 36.04
C ARG A 258 -162.04 34.00 36.09
N ASN A 259 -161.99 33.22 37.18
CA ASN A 259 -161.09 32.09 37.44
C ASN A 259 -161.22 30.95 36.42
N LEU A 260 -160.14 30.17 36.21
CA LEU A 260 -160.09 28.73 36.51
C LEU A 260 -158.66 28.15 36.44
N HIS A 261 -158.50 27.09 37.21
CA HIS A 261 -157.30 26.40 37.69
C HIS A 261 -156.98 25.15 36.82
N ALA A 262 -155.79 24.56 37.04
CA ALA A 262 -155.33 23.17 36.76
C ALA A 262 -154.23 23.07 35.67
N ASN A 263 -152.98 22.70 36.00
CA ASN A 263 -152.39 21.37 36.26
C ASN A 263 -152.59 20.33 35.13
N LEU A 264 -151.47 19.86 34.56
CA LEU A 264 -151.10 18.49 34.13
C LEU A 264 -149.78 18.61 33.32
N GLU A 265 -148.66 18.00 33.73
CA GLU A 265 -148.25 16.59 33.54
C GLU A 265 -148.05 16.16 32.06
N ASP A 266 -146.76 15.95 31.75
CA ASP A 266 -146.15 14.71 31.24
C ASP A 266 -146.33 14.24 29.78
N HIS A 267 -145.18 13.77 29.24
CA HIS A 267 -144.97 12.80 28.15
C HIS A 267 -145.58 13.07 26.76
N ASN A 268 -145.08 12.59 25.62
CA ASN A 268 -143.90 11.87 25.16
C ASN A 268 -143.83 12.17 23.64
N GLU A 269 -142.66 12.01 23.02
CA GLU A 269 -142.36 11.05 21.92
C GLU A 269 -143.50 10.85 20.89
N GLU A 270 -143.25 10.90 19.59
CA GLU A 270 -142.56 9.87 18.78
C GLU A 270 -142.69 10.40 17.33
N GLU A 271 -141.63 10.43 16.52
CA GLU A 271 -141.24 9.33 15.62
C GLU A 271 -141.89 9.44 14.24
N PHE A 272 -141.06 9.36 13.19
CA PHE A 272 -141.26 8.58 11.97
C PHE A 272 -140.11 8.89 10.99
N ASP A 273 -139.55 8.00 10.19
CA ASP A 273 -139.30 6.56 10.22
C ASP A 273 -138.48 6.29 8.94
N SER A 274 -137.65 5.24 8.99
CA SER A 274 -137.36 4.28 7.92
C SER A 274 -136.52 4.65 6.68
N GLY A 275 -135.55 3.77 6.43
CA GLY A 275 -134.87 3.57 5.14
C GLY A 275 -133.52 2.84 5.26
N TYR A 276 -133.43 1.75 6.04
CA TYR A 276 -133.26 0.37 5.56
C TYR A 276 -132.10 0.08 4.56
N ASN A 277 -131.08 -0.61 5.10
CA ASN A 277 -130.43 -1.83 4.58
C ASN A 277 -129.42 -1.85 3.40
N PHE A 278 -128.19 -2.26 3.75
CA PHE A 278 -127.53 -3.55 3.41
C PHE A 278 -126.16 -3.45 2.69
N GLY A 279 -125.16 -4.16 3.25
CA GLY A 279 -124.28 -4.99 2.41
C GLY A 279 -122.80 -4.61 2.27
N ILE A 280 -122.00 -4.90 3.30
CA ILE A 280 -120.83 -5.83 3.26
C ILE A 280 -119.74 -5.60 2.17
N SER A 281 -118.56 -5.11 2.58
CA SER A 281 -117.27 -5.87 2.71
C SER A 281 -115.99 -5.09 2.31
N LYS A 282 -115.07 -5.02 3.29
CA LYS A 282 -113.60 -5.29 3.22
C LYS A 282 -112.73 -4.35 2.34
N THR A 283 -111.60 -3.78 2.77
CA THR A 283 -110.57 -4.19 3.76
C THR A 283 -109.60 -3.05 4.09
N ASN A 284 -109.13 -3.04 5.35
CA ASN A 284 -107.82 -2.59 5.90
C ASN A 284 -107.49 -1.07 5.86
N GLY A 285 -107.20 -0.35 6.95
CA GLY A 285 -106.90 -0.73 8.33
C GLY A 285 -105.75 0.15 8.85
N GLU A 286 -106.06 1.36 9.31
CA GLU A 286 -105.13 2.27 10.00
C GLU A 286 -105.30 2.19 11.53
N ILE A 287 -104.16 2.29 12.21
CA ILE A 287 -103.88 3.11 13.42
C ILE A 287 -104.89 3.01 14.59
N LEU A 288 -104.39 2.57 15.75
CA LEU A 288 -105.03 2.85 17.04
C LEU A 288 -104.10 3.65 17.96
N MET A 289 -104.68 4.71 18.48
CA MET A 289 -104.16 5.65 19.48
C MET A 289 -104.37 5.13 20.92
N SER A 290 -103.46 5.57 21.78
CA SER A 290 -103.67 6.01 23.18
C SER A 290 -104.09 5.05 24.30
N THR A 291 -103.32 5.18 25.38
CA THR A 291 -103.48 4.76 26.80
C THR A 291 -104.85 5.08 27.43
N PRO A 292 -105.28 4.42 28.54
CA PRO A 292 -104.94 4.92 29.90
C PRO A 292 -104.83 3.88 31.05
N ARG A 293 -104.27 4.37 32.18
CA ARG A 293 -103.98 3.77 33.50
C ARG A 293 -105.10 2.93 34.15
N ASN A 294 -104.71 1.89 34.90
CA ASN A 294 -105.11 1.73 36.31
C ASN A 294 -104.15 0.83 37.09
N SER A 295 -103.91 1.22 38.34
CA SER A 295 -103.08 0.56 39.37
C SER A 295 -103.72 -0.72 39.91
N ASP A 296 -102.90 -1.71 40.28
CA ASP A 296 -102.85 -2.27 41.65
C ASP A 296 -101.78 -3.37 41.81
N ILE A 297 -100.74 -3.00 42.54
CA ILE A 297 -100.05 -3.72 43.63
C ILE A 297 -100.06 -5.26 43.58
N TYR A 298 -98.90 -5.88 43.33
CA TYR A 298 -98.30 -6.95 44.16
C TYR A 298 -96.81 -7.14 43.82
N HIS A 299 -95.94 -6.92 44.82
CA HIS A 299 -94.56 -7.44 44.92
C HIS A 299 -94.58 -8.44 46.11
N PRO A 300 -93.66 -9.45 46.27
CA PRO A 300 -92.21 -9.38 45.95
C PRO A 300 -91.53 -10.70 45.46
N GLY A 301 -90.29 -10.58 44.95
CA GLY A 301 -89.40 -11.73 44.73
C GLY A 301 -88.23 -11.46 43.76
N PRO A 302 -87.11 -10.88 44.23
CA PRO A 302 -85.96 -10.45 43.44
C PRO A 302 -84.96 -11.60 43.27
N ASN A 303 -84.30 -11.71 42.09
CA ASN A 303 -82.92 -12.23 41.92
C ASN A 303 -82.58 -12.77 40.51
N LEU A 304 -83.45 -12.63 39.50
CA LEU A 304 -83.08 -13.00 38.11
C LEU A 304 -83.11 -11.84 37.11
N ALA A 305 -83.67 -10.68 37.48
CA ALA A 305 -83.66 -9.49 36.63
C ALA A 305 -82.44 -8.58 36.82
N LEU A 306 -81.61 -8.82 37.84
CA LEU A 306 -80.48 -7.96 38.21
C LEU A 306 -79.15 -8.34 37.54
N ASN A 307 -79.10 -9.33 36.64
CA ASN A 307 -77.89 -9.62 35.87
C ASN A 307 -77.99 -9.16 34.41
N LEU A 308 -79.18 -9.12 33.80
CA LEU A 308 -79.29 -8.72 32.40
C LEU A 308 -79.33 -7.19 32.19
N PHE A 309 -79.87 -6.42 33.14
CA PHE A 309 -79.96 -4.95 33.04
C PHE A 309 -78.67 -4.22 33.42
N THR A 310 -77.82 -4.85 34.23
CA THR A 310 -76.52 -4.33 34.64
C THR A 310 -75.43 -4.67 33.62
N GLU A 311 -75.52 -5.84 32.97
CA GLU A 311 -74.50 -6.32 32.03
C GLU A 311 -74.65 -5.70 30.62
N LEU A 312 -75.88 -5.37 30.18
CA LEU A 312 -76.12 -4.64 28.93
C LEU A 312 -75.85 -3.14 29.02
N ASN A 313 -75.99 -2.53 30.20
CA ASN A 313 -75.84 -1.08 30.38
C ASN A 313 -74.49 -0.66 31.00
N LEU A 314 -73.66 -1.57 31.53
CA LEU A 314 -72.36 -1.21 32.11
C LEU A 314 -71.38 -0.54 31.13
N PRO A 315 -71.16 -1.06 29.90
CA PRO A 315 -70.22 -0.42 28.97
C PRO A 315 -70.77 0.92 28.46
N GLU A 316 -72.09 1.06 28.34
CA GLU A 316 -72.74 2.30 27.93
C GLU A 316 -72.69 3.36 29.05
N ILE A 317 -72.93 2.96 30.30
CA ILE A 317 -72.77 3.83 31.48
C ILE A 317 -71.30 4.23 31.68
N GLN A 318 -70.34 3.31 31.50
CA GLN A 318 -68.91 3.63 31.58
C GLN A 318 -68.49 4.59 30.46
N LYS A 319 -69.01 4.42 29.23
CA LYS A 319 -68.77 5.33 28.12
C LYS A 319 -69.37 6.71 28.38
N LEU A 320 -70.57 6.78 28.92
CA LEU A 320 -71.20 8.05 29.33
C LEU A 320 -70.46 8.71 30.50
N GLN A 321 -69.95 7.94 31.48
CA GLN A 321 -69.10 8.47 32.55
C GLN A 321 -67.77 9.00 32.02
N GLN A 322 -67.16 8.33 31.05
CA GLN A 322 -65.91 8.78 30.43
C GLN A 322 -66.13 10.03 29.57
N GLN A 323 -67.25 10.10 28.84
CA GLN A 323 -67.67 11.31 28.12
C GLN A 323 -67.97 12.47 29.07
N LEU A 324 -68.61 12.21 30.21
CA LEU A 324 -68.87 13.23 31.22
C LEU A 324 -67.56 13.78 31.82
N LEU A 325 -66.63 12.89 32.19
CA LEU A 325 -65.30 13.28 32.66
C LEU A 325 -64.51 14.07 31.61
N GLN A 326 -64.67 13.74 30.33
CA GLN A 326 -64.04 14.48 29.23
C GLN A 326 -64.65 15.88 29.10
N VAL A 327 -65.97 16.00 29.13
CA VAL A 327 -66.69 17.29 29.12
C VAL A 327 -66.34 18.12 30.36
N ASP A 328 -66.16 17.50 31.53
CA ASP A 328 -65.74 18.21 32.75
C ASP A 328 -64.31 18.75 32.65
N ARG A 329 -63.39 18.01 31.99
CA ARG A 329 -62.04 18.50 31.70
C ARG A 329 -62.04 19.63 30.68
N GLU A 330 -62.82 19.50 29.61
CA GLU A 330 -62.98 20.55 28.60
C GLU A 330 -63.62 21.80 29.19
N LYS A 331 -64.62 21.64 30.07
CA LYS A 331 -65.21 22.73 30.84
C LYS A 331 -64.18 23.40 31.74
N ALA A 332 -63.34 22.65 32.44
CA ALA A 332 -62.29 23.22 33.28
C ALA A 332 -61.25 23.98 32.45
N ALA A 333 -60.85 23.46 31.29
CA ALA A 333 -59.97 24.15 30.35
C ALA A 333 -60.60 25.44 29.82
N MET A 334 -61.87 25.40 29.38
CA MET A 334 -62.59 26.59 28.92
C MET A 334 -62.78 27.64 30.03
N VAL A 335 -62.94 27.23 31.29
CA VAL A 335 -62.98 28.16 32.42
C VAL A 335 -61.61 28.80 32.64
N ALA A 336 -60.51 28.05 32.53
CA ALA A 336 -59.17 28.61 32.61
C ALA A 336 -58.88 29.60 31.47
N ASP A 337 -59.25 29.26 30.23
CA ASP A 337 -59.11 30.14 29.07
C ASP A 337 -59.97 31.41 29.21
N LEU A 338 -61.18 31.30 29.77
CA LEU A 338 -62.02 32.45 30.08
C LEU A 338 -61.42 33.33 31.18
N GLU A 339 -60.78 32.74 32.18
CA GLU A 339 -60.08 33.46 33.24
C GLU A 339 -58.83 34.18 32.70
N GLU A 340 -58.08 33.53 31.80
CA GLU A 340 -56.96 34.14 31.08
C GLU A 340 -57.43 35.28 30.15
N LEU A 341 -58.48 35.07 29.36
CA LEU A 341 -59.09 36.11 28.52
C LEU A 341 -59.62 37.28 29.34
N LYS A 342 -60.20 37.01 30.52
CA LYS A 342 -60.63 38.07 31.44
C LYS A 342 -59.44 38.85 31.99
N ASN A 343 -58.36 38.17 32.38
CA ASN A 343 -57.13 38.83 32.82
C ASN A 343 -56.52 39.69 31.70
N ASN A 344 -56.47 39.17 30.47
CA ASN A 344 -56.01 39.91 29.29
C ASN A 344 -56.91 41.13 29.00
N LEU A 345 -58.23 40.98 29.17
CA LEU A 345 -59.17 42.09 29.04
C LEU A 345 -58.93 43.16 30.11
N ASP A 346 -58.65 42.76 31.35
CA ASP A 346 -58.40 43.73 32.42
C ASP A 346 -57.05 44.44 32.24
N VAL A 347 -56.01 43.73 31.78
CA VAL A 347 -54.72 44.34 31.39
C VAL A 347 -54.89 45.33 30.24
N THR A 348 -55.67 44.98 29.21
CA THR A 348 -55.93 45.88 28.07
C THR A 348 -56.80 47.08 28.47
N LYS A 349 -57.76 46.91 29.39
CA LYS A 349 -58.51 48.04 29.98
C LYS A 349 -57.61 48.96 30.79
N GLU A 350 -56.68 48.43 31.58
CA GLU A 350 -55.71 49.25 32.32
C GLU A 350 -54.79 50.03 31.36
N ALA A 351 -54.32 49.39 30.28
CA ALA A 351 -53.55 50.07 29.24
C ALA A 351 -54.37 51.17 28.56
N LEU A 352 -55.63 50.90 28.23
CA LEU A 352 -56.54 51.89 27.66
C LEU A 352 -56.81 53.05 28.62
N PHE A 353 -56.97 52.79 29.92
CA PHE A 353 -57.14 53.84 30.93
C PHE A 353 -55.90 54.73 31.03
N LYS A 354 -54.69 54.15 30.94
CA LYS A 354 -53.43 54.93 30.88
C LYS A 354 -53.37 55.81 29.64
N GLU A 355 -53.71 55.27 28.47
CA GLU A 355 -53.78 56.04 27.21
C GLU A 355 -54.86 57.13 27.25
N GLN A 356 -56.03 56.84 27.83
CA GLN A 356 -57.10 57.81 27.98
C GLN A 356 -56.71 58.94 28.93
N LYS A 357 -55.98 58.63 30.00
CA LYS A 357 -55.42 59.65 30.90
C LYS A 357 -54.37 60.52 30.19
N GLN A 358 -53.45 59.91 29.44
CA GLN A 358 -52.46 60.66 28.65
C GLN A 358 -53.12 61.54 27.59
N ASN A 359 -54.16 61.04 26.92
CA ASN A 359 -54.96 61.81 25.97
C ASN A 359 -55.74 62.93 26.66
N GLY A 360 -56.25 62.72 27.87
CA GLY A 360 -56.88 63.76 28.69
C GLY A 360 -55.91 64.88 29.06
N GLU A 361 -54.70 64.53 29.49
CA GLU A 361 -53.63 65.49 29.79
C GLU A 361 -53.18 66.25 28.53
N LEU A 362 -53.16 65.59 27.35
CA LEU A 362 -52.91 66.24 26.06
C LEU A 362 -54.07 67.15 25.65
N LEU A 363 -55.32 66.75 25.89
CA LEU A 363 -56.51 67.55 25.58
C LEU A 363 -56.60 68.78 26.48
N GLU A 364 -56.25 68.69 27.77
CA GLU A 364 -56.12 69.84 28.66
C GLU A 364 -55.03 70.80 28.19
N LYS A 365 -53.86 70.29 27.76
CA LYS A 365 -52.81 71.11 27.14
C LYS A 365 -53.30 71.78 25.84
N MET A 366 -54.11 71.07 25.06
CA MET A 366 -54.64 71.59 23.80
C MET A 366 -55.77 72.62 24.03
N ASN A 367 -56.58 72.46 25.09
CA ASN A 367 -57.60 73.42 25.49
C ASN A 367 -56.97 74.67 26.13
N ALA A 368 -55.89 74.52 26.90
CA ALA A 368 -55.09 75.65 27.37
C ALA A 368 -54.51 76.47 26.19
N LEU A 369 -54.05 75.80 25.12
CA LEU A 369 -53.62 76.46 23.88
C LEU A 369 -54.79 77.05 23.07
N LYS A 370 -56.03 76.58 23.28
CA LYS A 370 -57.22 77.04 22.56
C LYS A 370 -57.85 78.28 23.24
N ASP A 371 -57.77 78.38 24.56
CA ASP A 371 -58.17 79.58 25.31
C ASP A 371 -57.24 80.78 25.02
N ASP A 372 -55.97 80.53 24.66
CA ASP A 372 -55.02 81.56 24.20
C ASP A 372 -55.30 82.10 22.78
N LEU A 373 -56.16 81.43 21.99
CA LEU A 373 -56.47 81.80 20.60
C LEU A 373 -57.88 82.37 20.39
N GLY A 374 -58.60 82.64 21.47
CA GLY A 374 -60.01 83.08 21.46
C GLY A 374 -60.28 84.55 21.12
N ASN A 375 -59.31 85.36 20.69
CA ASN A 375 -59.53 86.81 20.57
C ASN A 375 -58.80 87.49 19.39
N ASP A 376 -59.13 87.15 18.13
CA ASP A 376 -59.14 88.13 17.01
C ASP A 376 -59.72 87.55 15.70
N GLY A 377 -61.05 87.46 15.62
CA GLY A 377 -61.76 87.07 14.40
C GLY A 377 -61.92 88.26 13.44
N ARG A 378 -60.97 88.43 12.50
CA ARG A 378 -61.14 89.00 11.12
C ARG A 378 -59.82 89.48 10.47
N ARG A 379 -58.72 88.72 10.63
CA ARG A 379 -57.50 88.84 9.80
C ARG A 379 -57.07 87.52 9.12
N CYS A 380 -57.93 86.49 9.18
CA CYS A 380 -57.53 85.10 8.95
C CYS A 380 -57.50 84.60 7.50
N GLU A 381 -58.09 85.23 6.48
CA GLU A 381 -58.06 84.61 5.13
C GLU A 381 -56.72 84.78 4.40
N THR A 382 -56.03 85.91 4.57
CA THR A 382 -54.71 86.15 3.95
C THR A 382 -53.58 85.45 4.70
N GLU A 383 -53.72 85.27 6.01
CA GLU A 383 -52.75 84.57 6.85
C GLU A 383 -52.90 83.05 6.77
N VAL A 384 -54.12 82.50 6.60
CA VAL A 384 -54.33 81.06 6.38
C VAL A 384 -53.73 80.59 5.05
N LEU A 385 -53.91 81.32 3.94
CA LEU A 385 -53.26 80.98 2.66
C LEU A 385 -51.72 81.11 2.73
N LYS A 386 -51.21 82.11 3.45
CA LYS A 386 -49.76 82.27 3.68
C LYS A 386 -49.21 81.18 4.59
N CYS A 387 -50.00 80.67 5.53
CA CYS A 387 -49.66 79.54 6.41
C CYS A 387 -49.75 78.20 5.68
N GLN A 388 -50.75 77.97 4.81
CA GLN A 388 -50.82 76.80 3.95
C GLN A 388 -49.67 76.76 2.96
N CYS A 389 -49.35 77.88 2.28
CA CYS A 389 -48.21 77.94 1.37
C CYS A 389 -46.88 77.76 2.13
N LYS A 390 -46.74 78.27 3.36
CA LYS A 390 -45.58 77.98 4.22
C LYS A 390 -45.50 76.50 4.62
N GLN A 391 -46.62 75.88 4.97
CA GLN A 391 -46.69 74.48 5.36
C GLN A 391 -46.36 73.55 4.18
N GLU A 392 -46.94 73.80 3.01
CA GLU A 392 -46.60 73.11 1.76
C GLU A 392 -45.12 73.32 1.38
N ASN A 393 -44.56 74.50 1.60
CA ASN A 393 -43.16 74.77 1.31
C ASN A 393 -42.21 74.08 2.32
N THR A 394 -42.62 73.95 3.59
CA THR A 394 -41.89 73.13 4.57
C THR A 394 -41.99 71.63 4.27
N GLU A 395 -43.14 71.16 3.80
CA GLU A 395 -43.34 69.77 3.39
C GLU A 395 -42.58 69.44 2.10
N ALA A 396 -42.60 70.33 1.11
CA ALA A 396 -41.78 70.22 -0.10
C ALA A 396 -40.28 70.23 0.23
N SER A 397 -39.85 71.02 1.22
CA SER A 397 -38.47 71.02 1.70
C SER A 397 -38.10 69.71 2.40
N ARG A 398 -39.03 69.14 3.19
CA ARG A 398 -38.87 67.81 3.80
C ARG A 398 -38.78 66.71 2.74
N LEU A 399 -39.73 66.67 1.80
CA LEU A 399 -39.73 65.71 0.70
C LEU A 399 -38.47 65.83 -0.18
N LYS A 400 -37.97 67.05 -0.41
CA LYS A 400 -36.71 67.27 -1.15
C LYS A 400 -35.49 66.74 -0.37
N LYS A 401 -35.50 66.85 0.95
CA LYS A 401 -34.48 66.26 1.83
C LYS A 401 -34.56 64.74 1.79
N ASP A 402 -35.75 64.17 1.96
CA ASP A 402 -35.98 62.72 1.93
C ASP A 402 -35.60 62.13 0.56
N LEU A 403 -35.92 62.81 -0.55
CA LEU A 403 -35.50 62.41 -1.90
C LEU A 403 -33.97 62.44 -2.05
N LYS A 404 -33.30 63.45 -1.48
CA LYS A 404 -31.83 63.56 -1.51
C LYS A 404 -31.19 62.45 -0.68
N GLU A 405 -31.76 62.13 0.48
CA GLU A 405 -31.32 61.03 1.33
C GLU A 405 -31.54 59.67 0.66
N ALA A 406 -32.70 59.44 0.04
CA ALA A 406 -32.99 58.24 -0.74
C ALA A 406 -32.05 58.08 -1.95
N LEU A 407 -31.74 59.18 -2.67
CA LEU A 407 -30.76 59.17 -3.75
C LEU A 407 -29.35 58.84 -3.25
N GLN A 408 -28.95 59.40 -2.09
CA GLN A 408 -27.66 59.08 -1.47
C GLN A 408 -27.59 57.61 -1.05
N GLN A 409 -28.67 57.08 -0.47
CA GLN A 409 -28.76 55.66 -0.12
C GLN A 409 -28.67 54.77 -1.37
N TYR A 410 -29.40 55.10 -2.45
CA TYR A 410 -29.31 54.38 -3.72
C TYR A 410 -27.90 54.40 -4.32
N GLN A 411 -27.22 55.56 -4.28
CA GLN A 411 -25.83 55.66 -4.73
C GLN A 411 -24.88 54.82 -3.87
N ASN A 412 -25.08 54.80 -2.55
CA ASN A 412 -24.29 53.98 -1.64
C ASN A 412 -24.52 52.48 -1.91
N PHE A 413 -25.76 52.04 -2.09
CA PHE A 413 -26.07 50.66 -2.48
C PHE A 413 -25.43 50.31 -3.83
N LYS A 414 -25.57 51.17 -4.84
CA LYS A 414 -24.95 50.96 -6.16
C LYS A 414 -23.43 50.84 -6.07
N LYS A 415 -22.78 51.62 -5.20
CA LYS A 415 -21.34 51.54 -4.96
C LYS A 415 -20.96 50.21 -4.30
N LYS A 416 -21.68 49.81 -3.24
CA LYS A 416 -21.47 48.51 -2.57
C LYS A 416 -21.64 47.33 -3.52
N TYR A 417 -22.71 47.31 -4.32
CA TYR A 417 -22.93 46.27 -5.32
C TYR A 417 -21.81 46.21 -6.35
N LYS A 418 -21.23 47.35 -6.73
CA LYS A 418 -20.10 47.38 -7.65
C LYS A 418 -18.83 46.81 -6.98
N GLU A 419 -18.55 47.22 -5.75
CA GLU A 419 -17.41 46.72 -4.96
C GLU A 419 -17.50 45.20 -4.75
N GLU A 420 -18.67 44.69 -4.33
CA GLU A 420 -18.90 43.26 -4.18
C GLU A 420 -18.75 42.52 -5.52
N ARG A 421 -19.29 43.06 -6.61
CA ARG A 421 -19.13 42.46 -7.94
C ARG A 421 -17.66 42.39 -8.37
N ASP A 422 -16.92 43.48 -8.20
CA ASP A 422 -15.50 43.55 -8.57
C ASP A 422 -14.67 42.57 -7.69
N GLU A 423 -15.03 42.39 -6.42
CA GLU A 423 -14.44 41.39 -5.52
C GLU A 423 -14.76 39.95 -5.95
N TRP A 424 -16.01 39.64 -6.29
CA TRP A 424 -16.40 38.34 -6.83
C TRP A 424 -15.68 38.02 -8.15
N GLU A 425 -15.53 39.02 -9.03
CA GLU A 425 -14.84 38.87 -10.30
C GLU A 425 -13.33 38.63 -10.09
N GLY A 426 -12.70 39.33 -9.14
CA GLY A 426 -11.31 39.10 -8.73
C GLY A 426 -11.10 37.69 -8.13
N ASN A 427 -11.96 37.27 -7.21
CA ASN A 427 -11.91 35.94 -6.61
C ASN A 427 -12.11 34.84 -7.66
N MET A 428 -13.02 35.04 -8.62
CA MET A 428 -13.24 34.11 -9.73
C MET A 428 -12.02 34.00 -10.63
N GLN A 429 -11.37 35.13 -10.96
CA GLN A 429 -10.12 35.15 -11.72
C GLN A 429 -9.00 34.43 -10.97
N GLU A 430 -8.83 34.68 -9.67
CA GLU A 430 -7.80 34.02 -8.87
C GLU A 430 -8.00 32.50 -8.78
N VAL A 431 -9.24 32.04 -8.57
CA VAL A 431 -9.59 30.61 -8.59
C VAL A 431 -9.30 30.01 -9.97
N THR A 432 -9.63 30.74 -11.04
CA THR A 432 -9.34 30.30 -12.42
C THR A 432 -7.84 30.20 -12.66
N GLU A 433 -7.04 31.18 -12.23
CA GLU A 433 -5.58 31.14 -12.34
C GLU A 433 -4.99 29.96 -11.55
N ARG A 434 -5.43 29.76 -10.30
CA ARG A 434 -5.04 28.60 -9.49
C ARG A 434 -5.37 27.28 -10.19
N LEU A 435 -6.57 27.13 -10.75
CA LEU A 435 -6.95 25.95 -11.53
C LEU A 435 -6.06 25.76 -12.76
N THR A 436 -5.72 26.84 -13.49
CA THR A 436 -4.81 26.73 -14.65
C THR A 436 -3.40 26.31 -14.26
N LEU A 437 -2.90 26.72 -13.10
CA LEU A 437 -1.62 26.27 -12.57
C LEU A 437 -1.67 24.79 -12.18
N TYR A 438 -2.72 24.35 -11.48
CA TYR A 438 -2.91 22.93 -11.16
C TYR A 438 -2.98 22.06 -12.42
N MET A 439 -3.73 22.46 -13.44
CA MET A 439 -3.80 21.73 -14.71
C MET A 439 -2.45 21.68 -15.44
N LYS A 440 -1.62 22.72 -15.34
CA LYS A 440 -0.26 22.71 -15.90
C LYS A 440 0.66 21.76 -15.13
N CYS A 441 0.58 21.76 -13.80
CA CYS A 441 1.32 20.83 -12.94
C CYS A 441 0.94 19.39 -13.26
N GLU A 442 -0.36 19.09 -13.28
CA GLU A 442 -0.90 17.76 -13.60
C GLU A 442 -0.43 17.26 -14.96
N ARG A 443 -0.42 18.12 -16.00
CA ARG A 443 0.15 17.74 -17.31
C ARG A 443 1.64 17.45 -17.26
N SER A 444 2.39 18.20 -16.46
CA SER A 444 3.83 17.96 -16.27
C SER A 444 4.07 16.63 -15.57
N ASP A 445 3.31 16.35 -14.52
CA ASP A 445 3.38 15.10 -13.76
C ASP A 445 2.97 13.91 -14.63
N GLN A 446 1.94 14.07 -15.45
CA GLN A 446 1.52 13.05 -16.40
C GLN A 446 2.58 12.77 -17.48
N GLY A 447 3.25 13.82 -17.98
CA GLY A 447 4.40 13.65 -18.88
C GLY A 447 5.56 12.88 -18.22
N LEU A 448 5.89 13.20 -16.97
CA LEU A 448 6.91 12.48 -16.20
C LEU A 448 6.53 11.01 -15.97
N LEU A 449 5.26 10.73 -15.67
CA LEU A 449 4.76 9.37 -15.51
C LEU A 449 4.86 8.58 -16.81
N ASP A 450 4.53 9.19 -17.95
CA ASP A 450 4.66 8.55 -19.27
C ASP A 450 6.13 8.22 -19.59
N GLU A 451 7.06 9.14 -19.31
CA GLU A 451 8.51 8.91 -19.45
C GLU A 451 8.98 7.75 -18.56
N LEU A 452 8.63 7.76 -17.26
CA LEU A 452 8.96 6.69 -16.34
C LEU A 452 8.35 5.34 -16.76
N GLN A 453 7.14 5.35 -17.33
CA GLN A 453 6.50 4.15 -17.83
C GLN A 453 7.24 3.58 -19.06
N GLU A 454 7.72 4.42 -19.96
CA GLU A 454 8.56 3.99 -21.08
C GLU A 454 9.93 3.47 -20.62
N ASP A 455 10.56 4.11 -19.63
CA ASP A 455 11.79 3.63 -19.01
C ASP A 455 11.60 2.25 -18.36
N LEU A 456 10.48 2.03 -17.65
CA LEU A 456 10.15 0.71 -17.09
C LEU A 456 9.93 -0.34 -18.19
N LYS A 457 9.27 0.02 -19.30
CA LYS A 457 9.09 -0.89 -20.44
C LYS A 457 10.42 -1.24 -21.09
N THR A 458 11.32 -0.27 -21.28
CA THR A 458 12.65 -0.51 -21.87
C THR A 458 13.51 -1.36 -20.95
N LEU A 459 13.50 -1.09 -19.64
CA LEU A 459 14.20 -1.89 -18.65
C LEU A 459 13.66 -3.33 -18.59
N ARG A 460 12.34 -3.52 -18.65
CA ARG A 460 11.73 -4.85 -18.71
C ARG A 460 12.16 -5.63 -19.96
N ARG A 461 12.17 -4.98 -21.13
CA ARG A 461 12.68 -5.59 -22.38
C ARG A 461 14.14 -6.00 -22.23
N SER A 462 14.99 -5.12 -21.71
CA SER A 462 16.40 -5.40 -21.46
C SER A 462 16.61 -6.55 -20.46
N TYR A 463 15.82 -6.61 -19.38
CA TYR A 463 15.85 -7.71 -18.42
C TYR A 463 15.46 -9.04 -19.08
N CYS A 464 14.40 -9.07 -19.90
CA CYS A 464 14.03 -10.26 -20.66
C CYS A 464 15.14 -10.70 -21.64
N ASP A 465 15.80 -9.77 -22.31
CA ASP A 465 16.94 -10.06 -23.20
C ASP A 465 18.14 -10.63 -22.43
N VAL A 466 18.45 -10.08 -21.25
CA VAL A 466 19.53 -10.61 -20.39
C VAL A 466 19.15 -11.98 -19.82
N GLN A 467 17.91 -12.18 -19.39
CA GLN A 467 17.44 -13.45 -18.85
C GLN A 467 17.43 -14.54 -19.93
N SER A 468 16.99 -14.24 -21.16
CA SER A 468 17.02 -15.20 -22.26
C SER A 468 18.46 -15.60 -22.61
N LYS A 469 19.40 -14.64 -22.67
CA LYS A 469 20.83 -14.93 -22.84
C LYS A 469 21.41 -15.76 -21.69
N LEU A 470 20.98 -15.50 -20.46
CA LEU A 470 21.38 -16.26 -19.28
C LEU A 470 20.90 -17.71 -19.36
N ASN A 471 19.64 -17.92 -19.74
CA ASN A 471 19.07 -19.25 -19.92
C ASN A 471 19.82 -20.03 -21.01
N LEU A 472 20.10 -19.39 -22.16
CA LEU A 472 20.91 -20.00 -23.22
C LEU A 472 22.31 -20.40 -22.72
N ALA A 473 22.97 -19.54 -21.95
CA ALA A 473 24.27 -19.87 -21.36
C ALA A 473 24.16 -21.04 -20.37
N GLN A 474 23.10 -21.12 -19.55
CA GLN A 474 22.86 -22.25 -18.65
C GLN A 474 22.64 -23.56 -19.42
N ASP A 475 21.88 -23.53 -20.51
CA ASP A 475 21.63 -24.70 -21.36
C ASP A 475 22.92 -25.18 -22.06
N GLU A 476 23.74 -24.26 -22.58
CA GLU A 476 25.05 -24.59 -23.17
C GLU A 476 26.02 -25.17 -22.14
N LEU A 477 26.09 -24.59 -20.93
CA LEU A 477 26.91 -25.12 -19.84
C LEU A 477 26.45 -26.51 -19.40
N MET A 478 25.14 -26.76 -19.37
CA MET A 478 24.58 -28.09 -19.12
C MET A 478 25.03 -29.09 -20.20
N SER A 479 24.85 -28.75 -21.47
CA SER A 479 25.34 -29.57 -22.60
C SER A 479 26.83 -29.87 -22.48
N PHE A 480 27.65 -28.86 -22.15
CA PHE A 480 29.08 -29.03 -21.98
C PHE A 480 29.43 -29.94 -20.79
N THR A 481 28.72 -29.82 -19.66
CA THR A 481 28.92 -30.73 -18.52
C THR A 481 28.52 -32.18 -18.85
N GLU A 482 27.53 -32.38 -19.72
CA GLU A 482 27.14 -33.70 -20.20
C GLU A 482 28.26 -34.30 -21.06
N GLU A 483 28.73 -33.55 -22.07
CA GLU A 483 29.82 -33.99 -22.96
C GLU A 483 31.12 -34.31 -22.20
N LEU A 484 31.48 -33.49 -21.21
CA LEU A 484 32.63 -33.75 -20.33
C LEU A 484 32.47 -35.04 -19.52
N ALA A 485 31.26 -35.31 -19.02
CA ALA A 485 30.97 -36.54 -18.28
C ALA A 485 31.06 -37.78 -19.19
N HIS A 486 30.56 -37.69 -20.44
CA HIS A 486 30.73 -38.75 -21.43
C HIS A 486 32.20 -39.00 -21.76
N LEU A 487 32.96 -37.93 -22.01
CA LEU A 487 34.39 -38.03 -22.33
C LEU A 487 35.16 -38.66 -21.17
N TYR A 488 34.89 -38.23 -19.93
CA TYR A 488 35.47 -38.82 -18.73
C TYR A 488 35.16 -40.31 -18.62
N HIS A 489 33.90 -40.70 -18.82
CA HIS A 489 33.50 -42.10 -18.81
C HIS A 489 34.24 -42.92 -19.88
N HIS A 490 34.33 -42.42 -21.11
CA HIS A 490 35.05 -43.09 -22.20
C HIS A 490 36.54 -43.28 -21.90
N VAL A 491 37.21 -42.25 -21.36
CA VAL A 491 38.62 -42.33 -20.95
C VAL A 491 38.81 -43.35 -19.83
N CYS A 492 37.94 -43.37 -18.82
CA CYS A 492 38.01 -44.36 -17.76
C CYS A 492 37.81 -45.79 -18.28
N MET A 493 36.81 -46.00 -19.16
CA MET A 493 36.53 -47.30 -19.77
C MET A 493 37.68 -47.83 -20.63
N ARG A 494 38.31 -46.97 -21.45
CA ARG A 494 39.47 -47.34 -22.29
C ARG A 494 40.70 -47.74 -21.46
N ASN A 495 40.84 -47.19 -20.26
CA ASN A 495 42.03 -47.36 -19.42
C ASN A 495 41.78 -48.27 -18.21
N ASN A 496 40.68 -49.04 -18.20
CA ASN A 496 40.28 -49.93 -17.11
C ASN A 496 40.18 -49.25 -15.72
N LEU A 497 39.93 -47.94 -15.70
CA LEU A 497 39.73 -47.18 -14.47
C LEU A 497 38.26 -47.21 -14.09
N THR A 498 37.97 -47.35 -12.79
CA THR A 498 36.59 -47.21 -12.30
C THR A 498 36.23 -45.72 -12.24
N PRO A 499 35.22 -45.24 -13.00
CA PRO A 499 34.85 -43.83 -12.99
C PRO A 499 34.37 -43.39 -11.59
N ASN A 500 34.71 -42.16 -11.18
CA ASN A 500 34.19 -41.61 -9.93
C ASN A 500 32.66 -41.42 -10.02
N ARG A 501 31.92 -41.98 -9.06
CA ARG A 501 30.45 -41.98 -9.03
C ARG A 501 29.87 -40.57 -8.90
N VAL A 502 30.51 -39.71 -8.09
CA VAL A 502 30.09 -38.31 -7.85
C VAL A 502 30.07 -37.49 -9.15
N MET A 503 31.02 -37.74 -10.04
CA MET A 503 31.14 -37.09 -11.35
C MET A 503 30.04 -37.49 -12.34
N LEU A 504 29.57 -38.74 -12.24
CA LEU A 504 28.48 -39.29 -13.07
C LEU A 504 27.10 -39.03 -12.45
N ASP A 505 27.03 -38.73 -11.15
CA ASP A 505 25.79 -38.39 -10.46
C ASP A 505 25.29 -37.00 -10.90
N TYR A 506 26.18 -36.03 -11.19
CA TYR A 506 25.78 -34.76 -11.84
C TYR A 506 25.12 -34.95 -13.21
N TYR A 507 25.57 -35.96 -13.96
CA TYR A 507 24.99 -36.36 -15.26
C TYR A 507 23.66 -37.11 -15.09
N ARG A 508 23.47 -37.84 -13.99
CA ARG A 508 22.24 -38.60 -13.72
C ARG A 508 21.13 -37.73 -13.08
N ASP A 509 21.51 -36.72 -12.30
CA ASP A 509 20.58 -35.85 -11.56
C ASP A 509 20.03 -34.67 -12.37
N GLY A 510 20.64 -34.31 -13.51
CA GLY A 510 20.05 -33.37 -14.49
C GLY A 510 18.70 -33.85 -15.06
N LYS A 511 18.46 -35.16 -15.01
CA LYS A 511 17.17 -35.81 -15.31
C LYS A 511 16.37 -36.11 -14.04
N GLY A 512 16.07 -35.07 -13.27
CA GLY A 512 14.85 -35.02 -12.44
C GLY A 512 14.77 -36.00 -11.27
N SER A 513 15.79 -36.03 -10.40
CA SER A 513 15.67 -36.73 -9.11
C SER A 513 15.85 -35.75 -7.94
N LYS A 514 14.81 -35.68 -7.08
CA LYS A 514 14.77 -34.86 -5.87
C LYS A 514 15.76 -35.43 -4.84
N LEU A 515 16.84 -34.70 -4.55
CA LEU A 515 17.63 -34.93 -3.34
C LEU A 515 17.66 -33.65 -2.48
N HIS A 516 17.03 -33.74 -1.31
CA HIS A 516 17.10 -32.72 -0.26
C HIS A 516 18.54 -32.60 0.24
N PHE A 517 19.25 -31.54 -0.18
CA PHE A 517 20.42 -31.07 0.55
C PHE A 517 19.97 -30.23 1.75
N ARG A 518 20.24 -30.75 2.95
CA ARG A 518 20.13 -30.02 4.22
C ARG A 518 21.05 -28.80 4.15
N LYS A 519 20.45 -27.63 3.95
CA LYS A 519 21.13 -26.33 3.88
C LYS A 519 21.85 -26.06 5.19
N ARG A 520 23.19 -26.10 5.16
CA ARG A 520 24.04 -25.57 6.22
C ARG A 520 23.99 -24.04 6.07
N LYS A 521 23.53 -23.36 7.13
CA LYS A 521 23.39 -21.91 7.19
C LYS A 521 24.74 -21.23 6.90
N SER A 522 24.77 -20.35 5.90
CA SER A 522 25.59 -19.14 5.91
C SER A 522 24.97 -18.09 4.99
N SER A 523 24.59 -16.96 5.59
CA SER A 523 24.59 -15.61 5.01
C SER A 523 24.04 -15.45 3.59
N ASP A 524 22.74 -15.17 3.45
CA ASP A 524 22.17 -14.34 2.38
C ASP A 524 20.83 -13.78 2.88
N PHE A 525 20.89 -12.69 3.64
CA PHE A 525 19.74 -12.00 4.24
C PHE A 525 19.42 -10.69 3.51
N PHE A 526 19.58 -10.62 2.18
CA PHE A 526 19.31 -9.37 1.45
C PHE A 526 18.49 -9.51 0.14
N GLY A 527 18.10 -10.72 -0.26
CA GLY A 527 17.44 -10.94 -1.56
C GLY A 527 15.92 -11.13 -1.55
N LYS A 528 15.25 -11.11 -0.39
CA LYS A 528 13.81 -11.48 -0.27
C LYS A 528 12.87 -10.37 0.19
N LEU A 529 13.33 -9.11 0.20
CA LEU A 529 12.52 -7.99 0.71
C LEU A 529 11.89 -7.09 -0.37
N LEU A 530 11.93 -7.46 -1.65
CA LEU A 530 11.49 -6.58 -2.74
C LEU A 530 10.42 -7.15 -3.68
N VAL A 531 9.76 -8.25 -3.33
CA VAL A 531 8.59 -8.72 -4.09
C VAL A 531 7.52 -9.21 -3.11
N SER A 532 6.34 -8.60 -3.21
CA SER A 532 5.08 -8.79 -2.46
C SER A 532 4.83 -7.79 -1.33
N PRO A 533 3.93 -6.80 -1.53
CA PRO A 533 3.26 -6.10 -0.46
C PRO A 533 2.00 -6.91 -0.09
N ASP A 534 2.10 -7.77 0.92
CA ASP A 534 0.91 -8.21 1.66
C ASP A 534 1.18 -8.03 3.14
N MET A 535 0.36 -7.15 3.70
CA MET A 535 0.40 -6.64 5.06
C MET A 535 -0.50 -7.55 5.91
N GLU A 536 0.06 -8.48 6.67
CA GLU A 536 -0.65 -9.15 7.75
C GLU A 536 -0.88 -8.15 8.89
N ILE A 537 -2.06 -7.54 8.88
CA ILE A 537 -2.65 -6.87 10.04
C ILE A 537 -3.10 -7.95 11.01
N THR A 538 -2.61 -7.83 12.24
CA THR A 538 -2.92 -8.66 13.39
C THR A 538 -4.42 -8.67 13.69
N GLU A 539 -4.96 -9.86 13.94
CA GLU A 539 -6.33 -10.15 14.34
C GLU A 539 -6.80 -9.31 15.54
N ILE A 540 -7.93 -8.62 15.38
CA ILE A 540 -8.90 -8.39 16.46
C ILE A 540 -10.31 -8.74 15.92
N GLN A 541 -10.81 -9.86 16.42
CA GLN A 541 -12.18 -10.36 16.57
C GLN A 541 -13.38 -9.66 15.89
N SER A 542 -14.20 -10.54 15.27
CA SER A 542 -15.67 -10.65 15.32
C SER A 542 -16.56 -9.81 14.38
N GLY A 543 -17.41 -10.51 13.60
CA GLY A 543 -18.72 -10.00 13.15
C GLY A 543 -19.10 -10.18 11.67
N GLU A 544 -19.61 -11.37 11.33
CA GLU A 544 -20.75 -11.67 10.42
C GLU A 544 -20.83 -11.20 8.94
N CYS A 545 -21.10 -12.22 8.10
CA CYS A 545 -22.00 -12.26 6.93
C CYS A 545 -21.63 -11.67 5.55
N SER A 546 -21.13 -12.58 4.70
CA SER A 546 -21.72 -13.02 3.41
C SER A 546 -21.55 -12.21 2.10
N PRO A 547 -21.57 -12.91 0.94
CA PRO A 547 -20.79 -12.56 -0.26
C PRO A 547 -21.65 -12.14 -1.47
N LEU A 548 -21.18 -11.19 -2.29
CA LEU A 548 -21.72 -10.93 -3.63
C LEU A 548 -20.62 -10.53 -4.63
N SER A 549 -20.20 -11.53 -5.40
CA SER A 549 -20.13 -11.58 -6.86
C SER A 549 -19.75 -10.35 -7.69
N SER A 550 -18.63 -10.47 -8.43
CA SER A 550 -18.45 -10.28 -9.90
C SER A 550 -17.21 -9.45 -10.27
N PRO A 551 -16.68 -9.55 -11.51
CA PRO A 551 -16.21 -10.74 -12.19
C PRO A 551 -14.76 -10.56 -12.73
N ALA A 552 -14.19 -11.68 -13.17
CA ALA A 552 -12.86 -11.82 -13.73
C ALA A 552 -12.54 -10.85 -14.89
N SER A 553 -11.32 -10.31 -14.87
CA SER A 553 -10.60 -9.90 -16.07
C SER A 553 -9.40 -10.82 -16.27
N SER A 554 -9.60 -11.76 -17.17
CA SER A 554 -8.62 -12.68 -17.73
C SER A 554 -7.53 -11.89 -18.48
N ILE A 555 -6.29 -11.92 -17.98
CA ILE A 555 -5.10 -11.63 -18.78
C ILE A 555 -4.12 -12.78 -18.54
N GLY A 556 -3.68 -13.38 -19.64
CA GLY A 556 -3.12 -14.72 -19.73
C GLY A 556 -1.91 -14.98 -18.83
N SER A 557 -2.03 -16.06 -18.06
CA SER A 557 -0.90 -16.78 -17.48
C SER A 557 -0.68 -18.04 -18.33
N ASP A 558 -0.03 -17.86 -19.48
CA ASP A 558 0.64 -18.95 -20.20
C ASP A 558 2.12 -18.88 -19.83
N TYR A 559 2.45 -19.34 -18.62
CA TYR A 559 3.79 -19.77 -18.28
C TYR A 559 3.66 -21.05 -17.48
N GLY A 560 4.02 -22.14 -18.14
CA GLY A 560 4.05 -23.47 -17.58
C GLY A 560 4.82 -23.52 -16.27
N ASP A 561 4.19 -24.20 -15.33
CA ASP A 561 4.81 -24.81 -14.16
C ASP A 561 6.10 -25.54 -14.57
N SER A 562 7.22 -24.85 -14.35
CA SER A 562 8.56 -25.43 -14.34
C SER A 562 9.31 -24.79 -13.18
N SER A 563 8.85 -25.10 -11.98
CA SER A 563 9.59 -24.89 -10.73
C SER A 563 10.84 -25.79 -10.68
N ARG A 564 11.79 -25.56 -11.59
CA ARG A 564 13.19 -25.94 -11.43
C ARG A 564 13.93 -24.65 -11.13
N GLU A 565 14.47 -24.52 -9.92
CA GLU A 565 15.50 -23.52 -9.65
C GLU A 565 16.71 -23.94 -10.52
N PRO A 566 16.98 -23.26 -11.66
CA PRO A 566 18.09 -23.66 -12.52
C PRO A 566 19.38 -23.38 -11.76
N LEU A 567 20.31 -24.33 -11.77
CA LEU A 567 21.60 -24.18 -11.10
C LEU A 567 22.26 -22.88 -11.58
N SER A 568 22.81 -22.09 -10.66
CA SER A 568 23.48 -20.84 -11.00
C SER A 568 24.67 -21.12 -11.93
N ILE A 569 24.95 -20.24 -12.90
CA ILE A 569 26.12 -20.36 -13.80
C ILE A 569 27.42 -20.57 -13.00
N THR A 570 27.54 -19.95 -11.84
CA THR A 570 28.68 -20.14 -10.93
C THR A 570 28.83 -21.59 -10.48
N HIS A 571 27.72 -22.29 -10.27
CA HIS A 571 27.68 -23.70 -9.92
C HIS A 571 28.07 -24.59 -11.11
N PHE A 572 27.57 -24.31 -12.33
CA PHE A 572 28.01 -25.02 -13.53
C PHE A 572 29.51 -24.85 -13.79
N ILE A 573 30.05 -23.64 -13.62
CA ILE A 573 31.49 -23.39 -13.74
C ILE A 573 32.28 -24.21 -12.71
N ALA A 574 31.76 -24.35 -11.48
CA ALA A 574 32.41 -25.18 -10.45
C ALA A 574 32.39 -26.66 -10.83
N ILE A 575 31.25 -27.18 -11.32
CA ILE A 575 31.13 -28.55 -11.82
C ILE A 575 32.11 -28.78 -12.97
N VAL A 576 32.11 -27.93 -14.00
CA VAL A 576 33.02 -28.03 -15.15
C VAL A 576 34.48 -28.08 -14.71
N LYS A 577 34.90 -27.20 -13.79
CA LYS A 577 36.27 -27.19 -13.26
C LYS A 577 36.63 -28.49 -12.55
N ASP A 578 35.70 -29.06 -11.80
CA ASP A 578 35.90 -30.35 -11.13
C ASP A 578 35.95 -31.50 -12.13
N GLN A 579 35.08 -31.48 -13.14
CA GLN A 579 35.06 -32.45 -14.22
C GLN A 579 36.37 -32.48 -15.01
N ILE A 580 36.92 -31.30 -15.34
CA ILE A 580 38.21 -31.18 -16.01
C ILE A 580 39.34 -31.75 -15.14
N LYS A 581 39.36 -31.47 -13.82
CA LYS A 581 40.39 -32.00 -12.91
C LYS A 581 40.36 -33.52 -12.87
N HIS A 582 39.17 -34.12 -12.79
CA HIS A 582 39.01 -35.57 -12.79
C HIS A 582 39.44 -36.21 -14.11
N LEU A 583 39.10 -35.57 -15.24
CA LEU A 583 39.55 -36.00 -16.56
C LEU A 583 41.08 -35.94 -16.70
N GLN A 584 41.70 -34.84 -16.27
CA GLN A 584 43.16 -34.70 -16.23
C GLN A 584 43.80 -35.81 -15.39
N GLY A 585 43.27 -36.10 -14.21
CA GLY A 585 43.75 -37.19 -13.36
C GLY A 585 43.65 -38.56 -14.04
N ALA A 586 42.53 -38.87 -14.69
CA ALA A 586 42.34 -40.12 -15.40
C ALA A 586 43.32 -40.28 -16.59
N ILE A 587 43.61 -39.18 -17.30
CA ILE A 587 44.59 -39.17 -18.39
C ILE A 587 46.01 -39.38 -17.86
N VAL A 588 46.40 -38.74 -16.76
CA VAL A 588 47.73 -38.94 -16.17
C VAL A 588 47.94 -40.39 -15.75
N VAL A 589 46.93 -40.98 -15.10
CA VAL A 589 46.96 -42.40 -14.71
C VAL A 589 47.04 -43.30 -15.93
N SER A 590 46.30 -43.01 -17.00
CA SER A 590 46.37 -43.81 -18.22
C SER A 590 47.74 -43.75 -18.89
N TRP A 591 48.36 -42.57 -18.94
CA TRP A 591 49.72 -42.42 -19.46
C TRP A 591 50.75 -43.23 -18.66
N GLN A 592 50.62 -43.25 -17.34
CA GLN A 592 51.46 -44.07 -16.47
C GLN A 592 51.25 -45.56 -16.75
N HIS A 593 50.00 -46.02 -16.88
CA HIS A 593 49.70 -47.41 -17.24
C HIS A 593 50.24 -47.80 -18.62
N THR A 594 50.03 -46.98 -19.66
CA THR A 594 50.56 -47.26 -21.01
C THR A 594 52.08 -47.27 -21.03
N SER A 595 52.74 -46.36 -20.29
CA SER A 595 54.20 -46.37 -20.16
C SER A 595 54.72 -47.62 -19.44
N LEU A 596 54.04 -48.05 -18.36
CA LEU A 596 54.42 -49.23 -17.59
C LEU A 596 54.17 -50.53 -18.36
N GLU A 597 53.10 -50.57 -19.16
CA GLU A 597 52.74 -51.70 -20.03
C GLU A 597 53.67 -51.80 -21.25
N SER A 598 54.14 -50.67 -21.78
CA SER A 598 55.21 -50.63 -22.80
C SER A 598 56.52 -51.20 -22.25
N ILE A 599 56.92 -50.80 -21.04
CA ILE A 599 58.14 -51.31 -20.38
C ILE A 599 57.99 -52.79 -20.05
N ALA A 600 56.82 -53.23 -19.57
CA ALA A 600 56.54 -54.63 -19.30
C ALA A 600 56.61 -55.50 -20.58
N SER A 601 56.10 -55.00 -21.71
CA SER A 601 56.18 -55.68 -23.00
C SER A 601 57.61 -55.79 -23.53
N GLU A 602 58.44 -54.76 -23.35
CA GLU A 602 59.88 -54.82 -23.70
C GLU A 602 60.61 -55.83 -22.81
N MET A 603 60.37 -55.80 -21.50
CA MET A 603 60.97 -56.77 -20.57
C MET A 603 60.57 -58.21 -20.86
N ASP A 604 59.34 -58.47 -21.31
CA ASP A 604 58.92 -59.83 -21.68
C ASP A 604 59.56 -60.30 -22.99
N LYS A 605 59.77 -59.42 -23.97
CA LYS A 605 60.56 -59.73 -25.18
C LYS A 605 62.02 -60.06 -24.84
N ASP A 606 62.62 -59.31 -23.91
CA ASP A 606 63.99 -59.54 -23.47
C ASP A 606 64.11 -60.86 -22.68
N LYS A 607 63.12 -61.19 -21.83
CA LYS A 607 63.06 -62.50 -21.16
C LYS A 607 62.93 -63.63 -22.17
N GLU A 608 62.10 -63.49 -23.18
CA GLU A 608 61.90 -64.51 -24.22
C GLU A 608 63.20 -64.72 -25.03
N ALA A 609 63.89 -63.63 -25.39
CA ALA A 609 65.21 -63.70 -26.03
C ALA A 609 66.27 -64.37 -25.16
N LEU A 610 66.30 -64.07 -23.85
CA LEU A 610 67.21 -64.73 -22.89
C LEU A 610 66.88 -66.23 -22.73
N VAL A 611 65.60 -66.61 -22.73
CA VAL A 611 65.18 -68.01 -22.68
C VAL A 611 65.63 -68.76 -23.94
N ASP A 612 65.50 -68.15 -25.11
CA ASP A 612 65.98 -68.72 -26.37
C ASP A 612 67.51 -68.89 -26.37
N GLU A 613 68.25 -67.91 -25.85
CA GLU A 613 69.71 -68.01 -25.72
C GLU A 613 70.13 -69.09 -24.72
N ILE A 614 69.43 -69.24 -23.59
CA ILE A 614 69.64 -70.34 -22.64
C ILE A 614 69.38 -71.69 -23.31
N MET A 615 68.32 -71.82 -24.11
CA MET A 615 68.00 -73.06 -24.84
C MET A 615 69.10 -73.39 -25.86
N LYS A 616 69.63 -72.37 -26.56
CA LYS A 616 70.76 -72.52 -27.49
C LYS A 616 72.05 -72.94 -26.78
N LEU A 617 72.37 -72.33 -25.65
CA LEU A 617 73.53 -72.71 -24.82
C LEU A 617 73.38 -74.12 -24.23
N LYS A 618 72.19 -74.52 -23.78
CA LYS A 618 71.90 -75.89 -23.33
C LYS A 618 72.09 -76.90 -24.46
N SER A 619 71.64 -76.58 -25.67
CA SER A 619 71.86 -77.41 -26.87
C SER A 619 73.36 -77.55 -27.18
N LEU A 620 74.09 -76.43 -27.24
CA LEU A 620 75.54 -76.43 -27.48
C LEU A 620 76.31 -77.21 -26.41
N LEU A 621 75.93 -77.04 -25.14
CA LEU A 621 76.50 -77.80 -24.02
C LEU A 621 76.22 -79.29 -24.17
N SER A 622 75.02 -79.68 -24.60
CA SER A 622 74.68 -81.07 -24.91
C SER A 622 75.57 -81.63 -26.01
N THR A 623 75.73 -80.90 -27.12
CA THR A 623 76.64 -81.29 -28.22
C THR A 623 78.08 -81.41 -27.74
N LYS A 624 78.56 -80.49 -26.88
CA LYS A 624 79.91 -80.56 -26.30
C LYS A 624 80.08 -81.75 -25.37
N ARG A 625 79.08 -82.06 -24.53
CA ARG A 625 79.06 -83.26 -23.68
C ARG A 625 79.10 -84.54 -24.52
N GLU A 626 78.37 -84.57 -25.64
CA GLU A 626 78.39 -85.68 -26.60
C GLU A 626 79.73 -85.80 -27.31
N GLN A 627 80.32 -84.70 -27.80
CA GLN A 627 81.68 -84.69 -28.37
C GLN A 627 82.72 -85.21 -27.38
N ILE A 628 82.64 -84.82 -26.10
CA ILE A 628 83.51 -85.34 -25.04
C ILE A 628 83.26 -86.83 -24.82
N ALA A 629 82.01 -87.30 -24.84
CA ALA A 629 81.70 -88.71 -24.75
C ALA A 629 82.32 -89.49 -25.92
N THR A 630 82.15 -89.02 -27.16
CA THR A 630 82.73 -89.62 -28.37
C THR A 630 84.26 -89.64 -28.30
N LEU A 631 84.90 -88.53 -27.90
CA LEU A 631 86.35 -88.49 -27.68
C LEU A 631 86.80 -89.48 -26.62
N ARG A 632 86.08 -89.60 -25.50
CA ARG A 632 86.36 -90.62 -24.48
C ARG A 632 86.25 -92.03 -25.06
N THR A 633 85.28 -92.30 -25.92
CA THR A 633 85.12 -93.60 -26.60
C THR A 633 86.26 -93.87 -27.58
N VAL A 634 86.64 -92.89 -28.40
CA VAL A 634 87.78 -92.98 -29.33
C VAL A 634 89.08 -93.18 -28.58
N LEU A 635 89.33 -92.44 -27.51
CA LEU A 635 90.51 -92.62 -26.66
C LEU A 635 90.54 -94.00 -26.00
N LYS A 636 89.37 -94.52 -25.59
CA LYS A 636 89.26 -95.88 -25.03
C LYS A 636 89.54 -96.95 -26.10
N ALA A 637 89.03 -96.76 -27.32
CA ALA A 637 89.33 -97.61 -28.47
C ALA A 637 90.82 -97.56 -28.85
N ASN A 638 91.43 -96.37 -28.91
CA ASN A 638 92.87 -96.21 -29.15
C ASN A 638 93.71 -96.89 -28.06
N LYS A 639 93.31 -96.79 -26.79
CA LYS A 639 93.97 -97.53 -25.71
C LYS A 639 93.86 -99.04 -25.91
N GLN A 640 92.72 -99.55 -26.38
CA GLN A 640 92.54 -100.96 -26.73
C GLN A 640 93.39 -101.38 -27.93
N VAL A 641 93.47 -100.57 -29.00
CA VAL A 641 94.33 -100.83 -30.16
C VAL A 641 95.80 -100.83 -29.76
N GLN A 642 96.23 -99.90 -28.90
CA GLN A 642 97.60 -99.87 -28.37
C GLN A 642 97.92 -101.12 -27.55
N PHE A 643 96.96 -101.64 -26.76
CA PHE A 643 97.11 -102.92 -26.06
C PHE A 643 97.14 -104.13 -27.01
N VAL A 644 96.45 -104.10 -28.14
CA VAL A 644 96.47 -105.17 -29.16
C VAL A 644 97.77 -105.13 -29.97
N LEU A 645 98.29 -103.96 -30.32
CA LEU A 645 99.56 -103.82 -31.03
C LEU A 645 100.77 -104.34 -30.22
N ILE A 646 100.72 -104.25 -28.89
CA ILE A 646 101.80 -104.75 -28.02
C ILE A 646 101.81 -106.29 -27.92
N ARG A 647 100.75 -106.99 -28.38
CA ARG A 647 100.62 -108.45 -28.20
C ARG A 647 100.77 -109.29 -29.48
N ALA A 648 101.00 -108.68 -30.65
CA ALA A 648 101.28 -109.42 -31.89
C ALA A 648 102.79 -109.54 -32.14
N PRO A 649 103.39 -110.75 -32.13
CA PRO A 649 104.82 -110.92 -32.39
C PRO A 649 105.11 -110.88 -33.90
N GLY A 650 105.98 -109.97 -34.33
CA GLY A 650 106.65 -110.12 -35.64
C GLY A 650 106.90 -108.89 -36.50
N PHE A 651 106.54 -107.66 -36.10
CA PHE A 651 106.93 -106.46 -36.85
C PHE A 651 107.44 -105.35 -35.93
N VAL A 652 108.74 -105.08 -36.03
CA VAL A 652 109.43 -103.93 -35.46
C VAL A 652 109.53 -102.88 -36.55
N ILE A 653 108.80 -101.76 -36.45
CA ILE A 653 109.17 -100.48 -37.08
C ILE A 653 108.86 -99.33 -36.12
N PHE A 654 109.85 -98.44 -36.02
CA PHE A 654 110.03 -97.26 -35.18
C PHE A 654 108.87 -96.26 -35.19
N ILE A 655 108.63 -95.61 -34.04
CA ILE A 655 107.74 -94.45 -33.89
C ILE A 655 108.60 -93.26 -33.42
N PHE A 656 108.53 -92.16 -34.17
CA PHE A 656 108.65 -90.81 -33.63
C PHE A 656 107.23 -90.27 -33.43
#